data_AF-A0A086TLK9-F1
#
_entry.id   AF-A0A086TLK9-F1
#
_cell.length_a   1.000
_cell.length_b   1.000
_cell.length_c   1.000
_cell.angle_alpha   90.00
_cell.angle_beta   90.00
_cell.angle_gamma   90.00
#
_symmetry.space_group_name_H-M   'P 1'
#
loop_
_entity.id
_entity.type
_entity.pdbx_description
1 polymer ?
#
loop_
_entity_poly.entity_id
_entity_poly.type
_entity_poly.pdbx_seq_one_letter_code
_entity_poly.pdbx_strand_id
1 'polypeptide(L)'
;MSKFTELVRFVCADLDRESLLKCALINKQWHEAVMPFLFKDILEPMTLGQKESFRQLILEDYNMKDGLRQEGSRRGKQSHKQKKRPPKRRQKQRAPQNQQEASTTGRSAPKPTVAAKSSDVTQSQAHQSSKGGSMACQQASKSSLSRSAKYGVCVRTIPDIGLLFISLRGTPKPMLSEVLTRMLKMPTEVELLEQFLSRCPNMRIPVVRLSQYHMLDPDLSQLAVKYTVPAAVHLILAHTKRKDDDDDDDDGVDDDSWSYDSEDYYTDDDDTDDQRDTDDDGTTPIVECSHGGHLIQSVFMKKLVLTNTSSNLETLSINMAAPWVTSKIYLCSEHLAGRSDFMSGIKELQIIRAGHELNQDTNACWNWVWKHATTLESLQVADATPDFVTCLERGISTHMHRLDKIHLGRDAFSIHEDRVHLYDPAIARLLKVGPYFKSIYFDISARPKPPSIQSLYRHYSTLTEFTLEISTGVDSCLVQILAFCPNLRKLVAIQYREYAFINSFMSHAEHKIFPDVDAKVFADLDRATKTYHPWACESTLETLQIKISGIPWYDHDNDDEGSVSRENNEDTYPLQRLVYGRLARLTKLKTLWLGHMPLVAQEWSPYPVLEDSQRECLEMTLASGLAALGTLQKLKHVNLQGMFFYKARFGAGEMQWMVDHWPELERIWVDFGPGHEWLQEHHPGLQGQPMDLWNHVSFQLD
;
A
#
# COMPACT_ATOMS: atom_id res chain seq x y z
N MET A 1 56.87 -0.65 -23.84
CA MET A 1 55.45 -0.91 -23.47
C MET A 1 54.49 -0.93 -24.67
N SER A 2 54.81 -0.42 -25.87
CA SER A 2 53.86 -0.40 -27.01
C SER A 2 53.54 -1.77 -27.61
N LYS A 3 54.39 -2.79 -27.47
CA LYS A 3 54.12 -4.15 -28.00
C LYS A 3 53.05 -4.93 -27.20
N PHE A 4 52.72 -4.49 -25.99
CA PHE A 4 51.74 -5.19 -25.14
C PHE A 4 50.29 -4.78 -25.48
N THR A 5 50.11 -3.60 -26.07
CA THR A 5 48.78 -3.02 -26.36
C THR A 5 48.04 -3.76 -27.48
N GLU A 6 48.77 -4.27 -28.48
CA GLU A 6 48.17 -5.05 -29.58
C GLU A 6 47.69 -6.42 -29.10
N LEU A 7 48.48 -7.11 -28.26
CA LEU A 7 48.09 -8.42 -27.71
C LEU A 7 46.84 -8.31 -26.84
N VAL A 8 46.76 -7.29 -25.98
CA VAL A 8 45.58 -7.01 -25.16
C VAL A 8 44.35 -6.75 -26.04
N ARG A 9 44.52 -6.02 -27.15
CA ARG A 9 43.43 -5.74 -28.09
C ARG A 9 42.93 -7.00 -28.79
N PHE A 10 43.81 -7.92 -29.18
CA PHE A 10 43.41 -9.20 -29.76
C PHE A 10 42.70 -10.08 -28.73
N VAL A 11 43.28 -10.25 -27.54
CA VAL A 11 42.68 -11.07 -26.48
C VAL A 11 41.33 -10.51 -26.05
N CYS A 12 41.20 -9.20 -25.86
CA CYS A 12 39.94 -8.59 -25.41
C CYS A 12 38.86 -8.51 -26.51
N ALA A 13 39.22 -8.67 -27.79
CA ALA A 13 38.24 -8.70 -28.86
C ALA A 13 37.49 -10.04 -28.94
N ASP A 14 38.12 -11.13 -28.48
CA ASP A 14 37.56 -12.49 -28.53
C ASP A 14 36.89 -12.93 -27.22
N LEU A 15 37.00 -12.12 -26.16
CA LEU A 15 36.36 -12.41 -24.88
C LEU A 15 34.91 -11.91 -24.87
N ASP A 16 34.00 -12.75 -24.36
CA ASP A 16 32.63 -12.32 -24.10
C ASP A 16 32.56 -11.25 -22.99
N ARG A 17 31.42 -10.55 -22.92
CA ARG A 17 31.23 -9.42 -22.00
C ARG A 17 31.40 -9.81 -20.54
N GLU A 18 31.01 -11.03 -20.16
CA GLU A 18 31.17 -11.53 -18.79
C GLU A 18 32.64 -11.76 -18.44
N SER A 19 33.41 -12.31 -19.37
CA SER A 19 34.84 -12.54 -19.23
C SER A 19 35.62 -11.23 -19.19
N LEU A 20 35.24 -10.24 -20.00
CA LEU A 20 35.80 -8.89 -19.93
C LEU A 20 35.52 -8.22 -18.57
N LEU A 21 34.31 -8.40 -18.02
CA LEU A 21 33.97 -7.91 -16.67
C LEU A 21 34.84 -8.57 -15.60
N LYS A 22 35.03 -9.90 -15.68
CA LYS A 22 35.92 -10.63 -14.77
C LYS A 22 37.37 -10.14 -14.86
N CYS A 23 37.86 -9.85 -16.07
CA CYS A 23 39.19 -9.28 -16.27
C CYS A 23 39.32 -7.88 -15.66
N ALA A 24 38.31 -7.01 -15.83
CA ALA A 24 38.31 -5.66 -15.26
C ALA A 24 38.36 -5.66 -13.73
N LEU A 25 37.91 -6.74 -13.07
CA LEU A 25 37.93 -6.90 -11.62
C LEU A 25 39.25 -7.49 -11.07
N ILE A 26 40.24 -7.82 -11.92
CA ILE A 26 41.51 -8.42 -11.46
C ILE A 26 42.39 -7.40 -10.74
N ASN A 27 42.70 -6.28 -11.40
CA ASN A 27 43.47 -5.17 -10.84
C ASN A 27 43.32 -3.90 -11.70
N LYS A 28 43.86 -2.77 -11.23
CA LYS A 28 43.79 -1.47 -11.90
C LYS A 28 44.31 -1.47 -13.35
N GLN A 29 45.41 -2.20 -13.62
CA GLN A 29 45.99 -2.25 -14.97
C GLN A 29 45.09 -3.01 -15.95
N TRP A 30 44.49 -4.13 -15.51
CA TRP A 30 43.50 -4.86 -16.31
C TRP A 30 42.20 -4.07 -16.48
N HIS A 31 41.75 -3.37 -15.45
CA HIS A 31 40.61 -2.46 -15.53
C HIS A 31 40.81 -1.40 -16.63
N GLU A 32 41.92 -0.66 -16.59
CA GLU A 32 42.23 0.37 -17.59
C GLU A 32 42.35 -0.20 -19.01
N ALA A 33 42.92 -1.41 -19.14
CA ALA A 33 43.12 -2.08 -20.43
C ALA A 33 41.82 -2.62 -21.05
N VAL A 34 40.91 -3.17 -20.25
CA VAL A 34 39.73 -3.93 -20.72
C VAL A 34 38.49 -3.06 -20.85
N MET A 35 38.38 -2.00 -20.03
CA MET A 35 37.18 -1.15 -20.00
C MET A 35 36.74 -0.62 -21.37
N PRO A 36 37.62 -0.15 -22.27
CA PRO A 36 37.19 0.30 -23.60
C PRO A 36 36.48 -0.77 -24.44
N PHE A 37 36.79 -2.06 -24.22
CA PHE A 37 36.20 -3.18 -24.94
C PHE A 37 34.82 -3.57 -24.38
N LEU A 38 34.60 -3.38 -23.07
CA LEU A 38 33.32 -3.66 -22.41
C LEU A 38 32.16 -2.82 -22.95
N PHE A 39 32.47 -1.69 -23.61
CA PHE A 39 31.50 -0.75 -24.18
C PHE A 39 31.48 -0.72 -25.72
N LYS A 40 32.26 -1.58 -26.39
CA LYS A 40 32.46 -1.52 -27.85
C LYS A 40 31.17 -1.75 -28.65
N ASP A 41 30.24 -2.55 -28.09
CA ASP A 41 28.98 -2.93 -28.76
C ASP A 41 27.76 -2.15 -28.23
N ILE A 42 27.97 -1.16 -27.36
CA ILE A 42 26.89 -0.23 -26.98
C ILE A 42 26.80 0.82 -28.08
N LEU A 43 25.97 0.53 -29.07
CA LEU A 43 25.60 1.44 -30.17
C LEU A 43 24.79 2.61 -29.60
N GLU A 44 25.46 3.56 -28.94
CA GLU A 44 25.12 4.97 -28.76
C GLU A 44 26.00 5.60 -27.65
N PRO A 45 26.28 6.91 -27.70
CA PRO A 45 27.18 7.53 -26.74
C PRO A 45 26.48 7.65 -25.39
N MET A 46 26.76 6.71 -24.47
CA MET A 46 26.50 6.93 -23.05
C MET A 46 26.99 8.32 -22.67
N THR A 47 26.09 9.14 -22.13
CA THR A 47 26.42 10.46 -21.58
C THR A 47 27.53 10.30 -20.54
N LEU A 48 28.34 11.35 -20.33
CA LEU A 48 29.42 11.33 -19.34
C LEU A 48 28.92 10.87 -17.95
N GLY A 49 27.70 11.28 -17.58
CA GLY A 49 27.05 10.88 -16.32
C GLY A 49 26.68 9.39 -16.25
N GLN A 50 26.25 8.77 -17.35
CA GLN A 50 25.98 7.33 -17.41
C GLN A 50 27.27 6.51 -17.30
N LYS A 51 28.36 6.97 -17.94
CA LYS A 51 29.68 6.34 -17.81
C LYS A 51 30.20 6.40 -16.37
N GLU A 52 30.00 7.52 -15.69
CA GLU A 52 30.45 7.68 -14.30
C GLU A 52 29.57 6.89 -13.32
N SER A 53 28.25 6.87 -13.51
CA SER A 53 27.33 6.07 -12.71
C SER A 53 27.63 4.57 -12.81
N PHE A 54 27.93 4.09 -14.02
CA PHE A 54 28.29 2.69 -14.24
C PHE A 54 29.66 2.35 -13.64
N ARG A 55 30.65 3.25 -13.74
CA ARG A 55 31.94 3.09 -13.05
C ARG A 55 31.76 3.00 -11.54
N GLN A 56 30.91 3.83 -10.96
CA GLN A 56 30.63 3.84 -9.53
C GLN A 56 29.99 2.52 -9.09
N LEU A 57 29.06 1.99 -9.87
CA LEU A 57 28.39 0.71 -9.60
C LEU A 57 29.38 -0.48 -9.64
N ILE A 58 30.33 -0.50 -10.58
CA ILE A 58 31.40 -1.51 -10.63
C ILE A 58 32.34 -1.39 -9.41
N LEU A 59 32.70 -0.17 -9.01
CA LEU A 59 33.56 0.06 -7.84
C LEU A 59 32.88 -0.35 -6.53
N GLU A 60 31.58 -0.12 -6.41
CA GLU A 60 30.78 -0.56 -5.26
C GLU A 60 30.72 -2.08 -5.16
N ASP A 61 30.47 -2.78 -6.27
CA ASP A 61 30.50 -4.26 -6.31
C ASP A 61 31.89 -4.83 -5.95
N TYR A 62 32.97 -4.21 -6.46
CA TYR A 62 34.33 -4.60 -6.10
C TYR A 62 34.61 -4.43 -4.61
N ASN A 63 34.25 -3.28 -4.02
CA ASN A 63 34.46 -2.99 -2.60
C ASN A 63 33.64 -3.93 -1.70
N MET A 64 32.41 -4.27 -2.11
CA MET A 64 31.56 -5.21 -1.39
C MET A 64 32.20 -6.61 -1.35
N LYS A 65 32.73 -7.08 -2.48
CA LYS A 65 33.45 -8.37 -2.58
C LYS A 65 34.76 -8.38 -1.79
N ASP A 66 35.50 -7.27 -1.76
CA ASP A 66 36.73 -7.19 -0.94
C ASP A 66 36.41 -7.22 0.56
N GLY A 67 35.34 -6.54 1.00
CA GLY A 67 34.83 -6.62 2.36
C GLY A 67 34.53 -8.05 2.81
N LEU A 68 33.83 -8.82 1.96
CA LEU A 68 33.52 -10.23 2.22
C LEU A 68 34.78 -11.10 2.32
N ARG A 69 35.80 -10.85 1.49
CA ARG A 69 37.10 -11.55 1.56
C ARG A 69 37.84 -11.25 2.86
N GLN A 70 37.82 -10.00 3.32
CA GLN A 70 38.46 -9.59 4.57
C GLN A 70 37.75 -10.21 5.79
N GLU A 71 36.41 -10.28 5.80
CA GLU A 71 35.66 -10.94 6.87
C GLU A 71 35.91 -12.46 6.93
N GLY A 72 35.94 -13.12 5.78
CA GLY A 72 36.31 -14.54 5.68
C GLY A 72 37.69 -14.83 6.28
N SER A 73 38.67 -13.98 5.98
CA SER A 73 40.03 -14.09 6.52
C SER A 73 40.10 -13.87 8.05
N ARG A 74 39.27 -12.96 8.58
CA ARG A 74 39.14 -12.72 10.04
C ARG A 74 38.50 -13.92 10.77
N ARG A 75 37.44 -14.51 10.21
CA ARG A 75 36.79 -15.70 10.78
C ARG A 75 37.72 -16.92 10.76
N GLY A 76 38.49 -17.11 9.69
CA GLY A 76 39.51 -18.15 9.61
C GLY A 76 40.55 -18.05 10.75
N LYS A 77 41.08 -16.84 11.00
CA LYS A 77 42.08 -16.62 12.05
C LYS A 77 41.52 -16.80 13.48
N GLN A 78 40.25 -16.46 13.73
CA GLN A 78 39.62 -16.67 15.03
C GLN A 78 39.36 -18.15 15.34
N SER A 79 38.92 -18.93 14.35
CA SER A 79 38.69 -20.37 14.52
C SER A 79 39.97 -21.15 14.87
N HIS A 80 41.11 -20.73 14.30
CA HIS A 80 42.40 -21.33 14.58
C HIS A 80 42.94 -21.00 15.99
N LYS A 81 42.53 -19.87 16.56
CA LYS A 81 42.94 -19.45 17.92
C LYS A 81 42.16 -20.18 19.01
N GLN A 82 40.92 -20.61 18.75
CA GLN A 82 40.11 -21.37 19.72
C GLN A 82 40.51 -22.85 19.83
N LYS A 83 41.02 -23.47 18.75
CA LYS A 83 41.46 -24.88 18.77
C LYS A 83 42.75 -25.16 19.57
N LYS A 84 43.45 -24.15 20.10
CA LYS A 84 44.71 -24.32 20.86
C LYS A 84 44.60 -24.16 22.39
N ARG A 85 43.40 -24.18 22.99
CA ARG A 85 43.26 -24.15 24.45
C ARG A 85 43.14 -25.56 25.06
N PRO A 86 44.09 -26.02 25.91
CA PRO A 86 44.01 -27.32 26.54
C PRO A 86 42.94 -27.33 27.66
N PRO A 87 42.22 -28.45 27.84
CA PRO A 87 41.13 -28.53 28.83
C PRO A 87 41.70 -28.67 30.25
N LYS A 88 41.41 -27.68 31.11
CA LYS A 88 41.71 -27.74 32.53
C LYS A 88 40.67 -28.62 33.26
N ARG A 89 41.14 -29.77 33.74
CA ARG A 89 40.47 -30.64 34.73
C ARG A 89 40.06 -29.83 35.96
N ARG A 90 38.80 -29.93 36.36
CA ARG A 90 38.31 -29.60 37.71
C ARG A 90 37.43 -30.74 38.21
N GLN A 91 38.02 -31.58 39.06
CA GLN A 91 37.31 -32.53 39.93
C GLN A 91 36.68 -31.76 41.10
N LYS A 92 35.41 -32.01 41.40
CA LYS A 92 34.86 -31.77 42.74
C LYS A 92 33.85 -32.86 43.11
N GLN A 93 34.33 -33.70 44.02
CA GLN A 93 33.70 -34.56 45.03
C GLN A 93 32.16 -34.48 45.19
N ARG A 94 31.53 -35.66 45.21
CA ARG A 94 30.40 -36.01 46.10
C ARG A 94 30.31 -37.54 46.26
N ALA A 95 30.26 -37.98 47.51
CA ALA A 95 29.81 -39.28 48.04
C ALA A 95 29.54 -39.05 49.56
N PRO A 96 28.84 -39.93 50.34
CA PRO A 96 28.47 -41.32 50.01
C PRO A 96 27.08 -41.84 50.51
N GLN A 97 26.80 -43.10 50.11
CA GLN A 97 26.18 -44.23 50.86
C GLN A 97 24.66 -44.40 51.10
N ASN A 98 24.06 -45.43 50.47
CA ASN A 98 23.63 -46.74 51.04
C ASN A 98 22.79 -47.51 49.98
N GLN A 99 23.15 -48.69 49.43
CA GLN A 99 23.03 -50.09 49.94
C GLN A 99 21.65 -50.40 50.54
N GLN A 100 20.85 -51.42 50.15
CA GLN A 100 21.10 -52.84 49.85
C GLN A 100 20.02 -53.42 48.88
N GLU A 101 20.38 -54.31 47.93
CA GLU A 101 20.05 -55.78 47.84
C GLU A 101 18.62 -56.10 47.33
N ALA A 102 18.32 -57.10 46.49
CA ALA A 102 19.06 -58.19 45.84
C ALA A 102 18.25 -58.74 44.62
N SER A 103 18.95 -59.41 43.67
CA SER A 103 18.61 -60.67 42.94
C SER A 103 17.22 -60.83 42.28
N THR A 104 16.98 -61.41 41.09
CA THR A 104 17.66 -62.40 40.25
C THR A 104 16.83 -62.60 38.95
N THR A 105 17.51 -62.99 37.85
CA THR A 105 17.05 -63.87 36.73
C THR A 105 15.78 -63.60 35.90
N GLY A 106 15.94 -63.71 34.56
CA GLY A 106 15.13 -64.67 33.80
C GLY A 106 14.21 -64.16 32.68
N ARG A 107 14.71 -64.23 31.45
CA ARG A 107 14.07 -64.51 30.14
C ARG A 107 12.53 -64.74 30.05
N SER A 108 12.04 -64.26 28.89
CA SER A 108 11.00 -64.79 27.97
C SER A 108 9.51 -64.44 28.15
N ALA A 109 8.93 -64.01 27.02
CA ALA A 109 7.52 -63.75 26.66
C ALA A 109 6.65 -65.04 26.72
N PRO A 110 5.30 -65.07 26.46
CA PRO A 110 4.42 -64.08 25.79
C PRO A 110 2.96 -63.91 26.36
N LYS A 111 2.18 -63.03 25.69
CA LYS A 111 0.69 -62.83 25.57
C LYS A 111 -0.23 -64.06 25.88
N PRO A 112 -1.59 -63.92 25.86
CA PRO A 112 -2.53 -62.88 26.34
C PRO A 112 -3.74 -63.52 27.09
N THR A 113 -4.87 -62.80 27.22
CA THR A 113 -6.30 -63.27 27.16
C THR A 113 -7.19 -62.99 28.41
N VAL A 114 -8.04 -61.96 28.27
CA VAL A 114 -9.52 -61.93 28.47
C VAL A 114 -10.18 -61.95 29.86
N ALA A 115 -11.24 -61.12 29.91
CA ALA A 115 -12.44 -61.13 30.77
C ALA A 115 -12.31 -60.49 32.15
N ALA A 116 -13.32 -59.80 32.69
CA ALA A 116 -14.58 -59.25 32.21
C ALA A 116 -15.20 -58.52 33.42
N LYS A 117 -16.19 -57.65 33.16
CA LYS A 117 -17.23 -57.19 34.11
C LYS A 117 -16.74 -56.29 35.25
N SER A 118 -17.51 -55.41 35.85
CA SER A 118 -18.79 -54.71 35.63
C SER A 118 -19.01 -53.90 36.93
N SER A 119 -20.07 -53.11 37.01
CA SER A 119 -20.62 -52.45 38.21
C SER A 119 -19.75 -51.32 38.80
N ASP A 120 -20.02 -50.02 38.64
CA ASP A 120 -21.27 -49.24 38.78
C ASP A 120 -21.60 -48.91 40.26
N VAL A 121 -21.88 -47.62 40.49
CA VAL A 121 -22.49 -46.99 41.69
C VAL A 121 -21.62 -47.00 42.97
N THR A 122 -21.28 -45.90 43.64
CA THR A 122 -22.19 -44.97 44.34
C THR A 122 -21.42 -43.73 44.84
N GLN A 123 -22.14 -42.61 44.87
CA GLN A 123 -21.84 -41.37 45.59
C GLN A 123 -21.42 -41.57 47.05
N SER A 124 -20.61 -40.65 47.58
CA SER A 124 -20.88 -40.06 48.90
C SER A 124 -20.21 -38.70 49.05
N GLN A 125 -21.06 -37.73 49.37
CA GLN A 125 -20.71 -36.40 49.84
C GLN A 125 -20.23 -36.43 51.30
N ALA A 126 -19.57 -35.33 51.65
CA ALA A 126 -19.79 -34.54 52.86
C ALA A 126 -18.78 -34.65 54.02
N HIS A 127 -18.40 -33.43 54.42
CA HIS A 127 -18.17 -32.93 55.77
C HIS A 127 -16.74 -32.72 56.30
N GLN A 128 -16.37 -31.42 56.28
CA GLN A 128 -16.18 -30.54 57.44
C GLN A 128 -14.83 -30.49 58.19
N SER A 129 -14.64 -29.26 58.71
CA SER A 129 -13.76 -28.81 59.79
C SER A 129 -12.36 -28.38 59.32
N SER A 130 -12.07 -27.08 59.19
CA SER A 130 -11.95 -25.99 60.18
C SER A 130 -10.56 -25.89 60.80
N LYS A 131 -9.93 -24.73 60.57
CA LYS A 131 -9.01 -23.95 61.44
C LYS A 131 -8.24 -23.03 60.48
N GLY A 132 -8.37 -21.71 60.51
CA GLY A 132 -8.46 -20.82 61.67
C GLY A 132 -7.14 -20.07 61.76
N GLY A 133 -7.06 -18.90 61.13
CA GLY A 133 -5.84 -18.07 61.06
C GLY A 133 -6.19 -16.65 60.63
N SER A 134 -6.67 -15.86 61.59
CA SER A 134 -6.91 -14.43 61.49
C SER A 134 -5.61 -13.66 61.67
N MET A 135 -5.28 -12.71 60.78
CA MET A 135 -4.65 -11.42 61.15
C MET A 135 -4.85 -10.35 60.07
N ALA A 136 -5.60 -9.31 60.46
CA ALA A 136 -5.37 -7.89 60.23
C ALA A 136 -5.31 -7.33 58.79
N CYS A 137 -6.50 -6.90 58.33
CA CYS A 137 -6.84 -5.49 58.06
C CYS A 137 -5.78 -4.58 57.40
N GLN A 138 -5.80 -4.52 56.07
CA GLN A 138 -5.56 -3.26 55.33
C GLN A 138 -6.82 -2.96 54.52
N GLN A 139 -7.69 -2.14 55.10
CA GLN A 139 -8.74 -1.46 54.35
C GLN A 139 -8.08 -0.48 53.38
N ALA A 140 -7.88 -0.93 52.14
CA ALA A 140 -7.66 -0.03 51.03
C ALA A 140 -8.93 0.81 50.85
N SER A 141 -8.84 2.08 51.22
CA SER A 141 -9.83 3.10 50.91
C SER A 141 -10.11 3.06 49.40
N LYS A 142 -11.27 2.53 49.01
CA LYS A 142 -11.86 2.78 47.70
C LYS A 142 -12.14 4.28 47.65
N SER A 143 -11.15 5.05 47.21
CA SER A 143 -11.35 6.46 46.89
C SER A 143 -12.46 6.50 45.84
N SER A 144 -13.57 7.12 46.22
CA SER A 144 -14.62 7.45 45.27
C SER A 144 -13.96 8.24 44.15
N LEU A 145 -13.81 7.64 42.96
CA LEU A 145 -13.47 8.36 41.74
C LEU A 145 -14.28 9.64 41.75
N SER A 146 -13.60 10.79 41.72
CA SER A 146 -14.24 12.10 41.74
C SER A 146 -15.32 12.12 40.66
N ARG A 147 -16.40 12.88 40.86
CA ARG A 147 -17.42 13.04 39.83
C ARG A 147 -16.80 13.36 38.46
N SER A 148 -15.73 14.17 38.42
CA SER A 148 -14.94 14.46 37.21
C SER A 148 -14.29 13.23 36.56
N ALA A 149 -13.76 12.28 37.33
CA ALA A 149 -13.20 11.04 36.80
C ALA A 149 -14.29 10.08 36.29
N LYS A 150 -15.51 10.12 36.85
CA LYS A 150 -16.67 9.38 36.33
C LYS A 150 -17.23 10.01 35.05
N TYR A 151 -17.30 11.34 34.97
CA TYR A 151 -17.68 12.06 33.74
C TYR A 151 -16.65 11.87 32.63
N GLY A 152 -15.35 11.87 32.95
CA GLY A 152 -14.27 11.62 31.98
C GLY A 152 -14.25 10.21 31.36
N VAL A 153 -14.98 9.25 31.94
CA VAL A 153 -15.21 7.93 31.33
C VAL A 153 -16.44 7.96 30.40
N CYS A 154 -17.49 8.72 30.74
CA CYS A 154 -18.71 8.85 29.93
C CYS A 154 -18.55 9.78 28.70
N VAL A 155 -17.58 10.71 28.73
CA VAL A 155 -17.35 11.70 27.65
C VAL A 155 -16.38 11.19 26.55
N ARG A 156 -15.85 9.97 26.67
CA ARG A 156 -14.84 9.44 25.72
C ARG A 156 -15.34 9.23 24.29
N THR A 157 -16.63 9.32 24.06
CA THR A 157 -17.25 9.17 22.74
C THR A 157 -18.35 10.21 22.59
N ILE A 158 -17.98 11.46 22.31
CA ILE A 158 -18.91 12.41 21.71
C ILE A 158 -19.14 11.89 20.28
N PRO A 159 -20.37 11.48 19.90
CA PRO A 159 -20.67 11.13 18.53
C PRO A 159 -20.42 12.36 17.66
N ASP A 160 -19.60 12.20 16.62
CA ASP A 160 -19.20 13.19 15.61
C ASP A 160 -19.51 14.64 15.94
N ILE A 161 -18.50 15.42 16.34
CA ILE A 161 -18.67 16.85 16.68
C ILE A 161 -19.22 17.68 15.50
N GLY A 162 -19.08 17.19 14.26
CA GLY A 162 -19.75 17.76 13.09
C GLY A 162 -21.27 17.71 13.22
N LEU A 163 -21.85 16.60 13.71
CA LEU A 163 -23.29 16.50 13.96
C LEU A 163 -23.76 17.46 15.05
N LEU A 164 -22.93 17.70 16.07
CA LEU A 164 -23.21 18.73 17.07
C LEU A 164 -23.21 20.13 16.44
N PHE A 165 -22.23 20.47 15.60
CA PHE A 165 -22.22 21.76 14.92
C PHE A 165 -23.38 21.94 13.93
N ILE A 166 -23.78 20.88 13.23
CA ILE A 166 -24.97 20.87 12.37
C ILE A 166 -26.22 21.10 13.22
N SER A 167 -26.35 20.43 14.36
CA SER A 167 -27.50 20.58 15.27
C SER A 167 -27.60 22.01 15.82
N LEU A 168 -26.47 22.64 16.15
CA LEU A 168 -26.40 24.04 16.61
C LEU A 168 -26.79 25.06 15.52
N ARG A 169 -26.64 24.70 14.24
CA ARG A 169 -27.10 25.52 13.10
C ARG A 169 -28.57 25.32 12.77
N GLY A 170 -29.06 24.09 12.95
CA GLY A 170 -30.33 23.62 12.40
C GLY A 170 -31.55 23.87 13.27
N THR A 171 -31.42 24.38 14.50
CA THR A 171 -32.59 24.73 15.32
C THR A 171 -33.18 26.06 14.87
N PRO A 172 -34.33 26.10 14.15
CA PRO A 172 -35.02 27.36 13.91
C PRO A 172 -35.36 27.94 15.29
N LYS A 173 -34.85 29.13 15.59
CA LYS A 173 -35.22 29.84 16.82
C LYS A 173 -36.75 29.97 16.81
N PRO A 174 -37.49 29.31 17.72
CA PRO A 174 -38.91 29.62 17.83
C PRO A 174 -39.00 31.11 18.21
N MET A 175 -39.83 31.91 17.52
CA MET A 175 -39.95 33.36 17.77
C MET A 175 -40.19 33.72 19.25
N LEU A 176 -40.70 32.78 20.06
CA LEU A 176 -40.89 32.90 21.50
C LEU A 176 -39.61 32.77 22.35
N SER A 177 -38.56 32.12 21.83
CA SER A 177 -37.30 31.87 22.55
C SER A 177 -36.46 33.14 22.72
N GLU A 178 -36.45 34.05 21.75
CA GLU A 178 -35.53 35.20 21.80
C GLU A 178 -35.91 36.22 22.88
N VAL A 179 -37.21 36.34 23.17
CA VAL A 179 -37.74 37.18 24.26
C VAL A 179 -37.46 36.54 25.64
N LEU A 180 -37.70 35.24 25.80
CA LEU A 180 -37.46 34.53 27.06
C LEU A 180 -35.97 34.38 27.38
N THR A 181 -35.12 34.14 26.38
CA THR A 181 -33.66 34.02 26.56
C THR A 181 -33.05 35.36 26.99
N ARG A 182 -33.53 36.49 26.43
CA ARG A 182 -33.13 37.83 26.88
C ARG A 182 -33.63 38.15 28.30
N MET A 183 -34.80 37.66 28.70
CA MET A 183 -35.33 37.90 30.05
C MET A 183 -34.66 37.03 31.13
N LEU A 184 -34.23 35.80 30.81
CA LEU A 184 -33.71 34.85 31.79
C LEU A 184 -32.17 34.73 31.85
N LYS A 185 -31.42 35.43 30.97
CA LYS A 185 -29.95 35.31 30.85
C LYS A 185 -29.49 33.83 30.77
N MET A 186 -30.25 32.99 30.09
CA MET A 186 -29.86 31.60 29.92
C MET A 186 -28.69 31.53 28.92
N PRO A 187 -27.64 30.75 29.23
CA PRO A 187 -26.51 30.63 28.33
C PRO A 187 -26.95 30.00 27.01
N THR A 188 -26.37 30.47 25.90
CA THR A 188 -26.61 29.88 24.58
C THR A 188 -26.07 28.45 24.54
N GLU A 189 -26.54 27.65 23.58
CA GLU A 189 -26.01 26.29 23.40
C GLU A 189 -24.50 26.29 23.11
N VAL A 190 -24.01 27.33 22.42
CA VAL A 190 -22.57 27.58 22.18
C VAL A 190 -21.83 27.88 23.49
N GLU A 191 -22.39 28.72 24.36
CA GLU A 191 -21.79 29.03 25.67
C GLU A 191 -21.76 27.81 26.60
N LEU A 192 -22.81 26.97 26.57
CA LEU A 192 -22.84 25.71 27.31
C LEU A 192 -21.76 24.74 26.80
N LEU A 193 -21.60 24.65 25.48
CA LEU A 193 -20.57 23.82 24.86
C LEU A 193 -19.16 24.34 25.18
N GLU A 194 -18.93 25.65 25.14
CA GLU A 194 -17.66 26.25 25.59
C GLU A 194 -17.36 25.95 27.07
N GLN A 195 -18.35 26.12 27.96
CA GLN A 195 -18.18 25.80 29.38
C GLN A 195 -17.90 24.32 29.62
N PHE A 196 -18.49 23.44 28.82
CA PHE A 196 -18.22 22.01 28.88
C PHE A 196 -16.79 21.71 28.41
N LEU A 197 -16.42 22.17 27.22
CA LEU A 197 -15.11 21.92 26.60
C LEU A 197 -13.95 22.50 27.42
N SER A 198 -14.11 23.69 27.98
CA SER A 198 -13.11 24.32 28.86
C SER A 198 -12.85 23.55 30.17
N ARG A 199 -13.81 22.73 30.62
CA ARG A 199 -13.65 21.84 31.79
C ARG A 199 -13.01 20.50 31.46
N CYS A 200 -12.75 20.22 30.19
CA CYS A 200 -12.19 18.96 29.71
C CYS A 200 -10.85 19.16 28.96
N PRO A 201 -9.80 19.71 29.60
CA PRO A 201 -8.52 20.02 28.93
C PRO A 201 -7.77 18.78 28.40
N ASN A 202 -8.09 17.59 28.91
CA ASN A 202 -7.51 16.32 28.48
C ASN A 202 -8.43 15.51 27.56
N MET A 203 -9.47 16.15 27.01
CA MET A 203 -10.37 15.50 26.08
C MET A 203 -9.60 15.06 24.83
N ARG A 204 -9.84 13.83 24.38
CA ARG A 204 -9.37 13.33 23.09
C ARG A 204 -10.58 13.01 22.26
N ILE A 205 -10.76 13.73 21.16
CA ILE A 205 -11.80 13.47 20.18
C ILE A 205 -11.17 12.60 19.09
N PRO A 206 -11.63 11.36 18.89
CA PRO A 206 -11.02 10.45 17.94
C PRO A 206 -10.94 11.03 16.53
N VAL A 207 -12.04 11.61 16.03
CA VAL A 207 -12.12 12.21 14.71
C VAL A 207 -12.89 13.53 14.79
N VAL A 208 -12.31 14.57 14.19
CA VAL A 208 -12.94 15.88 14.02
C VAL A 208 -12.95 16.19 12.54
N ARG A 209 -14.14 16.39 11.96
CA ARG A 209 -14.29 16.83 10.57
C ARG A 209 -14.72 18.30 10.53
N LEU A 210 -13.86 19.14 9.96
CA LEU A 210 -14.13 20.56 9.75
C LEU A 210 -14.30 20.81 8.25
N SER A 211 -15.52 21.18 7.86
CA SER A 211 -15.80 21.70 6.51
C SER A 211 -15.64 23.22 6.46
N GLN A 212 -15.54 23.77 5.25
CA GLN A 212 -15.53 25.23 5.05
C GLN A 212 -16.71 25.94 5.71
N TYR A 213 -17.88 25.30 5.74
CA TYR A 213 -19.08 25.88 6.32
C TYR A 213 -18.93 26.12 7.81
N HIS A 214 -18.30 25.20 8.55
CA HIS A 214 -18.01 25.38 9.97
C HIS A 214 -17.09 26.57 10.25
N MET A 215 -16.26 26.92 9.27
CA MET A 215 -15.29 28.02 9.38
C MET A 215 -15.89 29.38 9.00
N LEU A 216 -17.04 29.42 8.32
CA LEU A 216 -17.74 30.66 7.99
C LEU A 216 -18.52 31.25 9.18
N ASP A 217 -18.78 30.46 10.22
CA ASP A 217 -19.44 30.91 11.43
C ASP A 217 -18.40 31.35 12.47
N PRO A 218 -18.31 32.64 12.84
CA PRO A 218 -17.29 33.16 13.76
C PRO A 218 -17.31 32.54 15.16
N ASP A 219 -18.49 32.12 15.64
CA ASP A 219 -18.65 31.57 16.99
C ASP A 219 -18.24 30.09 17.00
N LEU A 220 -18.73 29.32 16.02
CA LEU A 220 -18.36 27.90 15.87
C LEU A 220 -16.87 27.73 15.55
N SER A 221 -16.30 28.60 14.73
CA SER A 221 -14.88 28.54 14.37
C SER A 221 -13.97 28.84 15.57
N GLN A 222 -14.29 29.85 16.39
CA GLN A 222 -13.56 30.12 17.64
C GLN A 222 -13.62 28.93 18.60
N LEU A 223 -14.80 28.34 18.76
CA LEU A 223 -14.99 27.17 19.60
C LEU A 223 -14.21 25.95 19.07
N ALA A 224 -14.27 25.71 17.76
CA ALA A 224 -13.56 24.63 17.10
C ALA A 224 -12.05 24.78 17.30
N VAL A 225 -11.51 25.96 17.02
CA VAL A 225 -10.09 26.29 17.17
C VAL A 225 -9.62 26.15 18.61
N LYS A 226 -10.37 26.72 19.56
CA LYS A 226 -9.92 26.85 20.95
C LYS A 226 -9.98 25.53 21.72
N TYR A 227 -10.92 24.65 21.37
CA TYR A 227 -11.16 23.44 22.17
C TYR A 227 -11.21 22.15 21.36
N THR A 228 -11.81 22.17 20.17
CA THR A 228 -12.03 20.95 19.39
C THR A 228 -10.75 20.48 18.71
N VAL A 229 -10.03 21.40 18.06
CA VAL A 229 -8.79 21.12 17.34
C VAL A 229 -7.66 20.67 18.28
N PRO A 230 -7.42 21.31 19.45
CA PRO A 230 -6.46 20.79 20.42
C PRO A 230 -6.80 19.40 20.96
N ALA A 231 -8.08 19.04 20.99
CA ALA A 231 -8.54 17.73 21.46
C ALA A 231 -8.52 16.65 20.35
N ALA A 232 -8.39 17.03 19.08
CA ALA A 232 -8.46 16.10 17.95
C ALA A 232 -7.26 15.12 17.94
N VAL A 233 -7.55 13.83 17.76
CA VAL A 233 -6.54 12.81 17.45
C VAL A 233 -6.40 12.66 15.93
N HIS A 234 -7.53 12.70 15.22
CA HIS A 234 -7.61 12.79 13.77
C HIS A 234 -8.38 14.04 13.37
N LEU A 235 -7.75 14.95 12.63
CA LEU A 235 -8.39 16.15 12.09
C LEU A 235 -8.57 16.00 10.58
N ILE A 236 -9.81 16.12 10.09
CA ILE A 236 -10.16 16.10 8.68
C ILE A 236 -10.59 17.50 8.27
N LEU A 237 -9.81 18.15 7.41
CA LEU A 237 -10.13 19.43 6.81
C LEU A 237 -10.74 19.17 5.42
N ALA A 238 -12.06 19.21 5.33
CA ALA A 238 -12.80 18.89 4.12
C ALA A 238 -13.23 20.16 3.38
N HIS A 239 -12.98 20.22 2.07
CA HIS A 239 -13.67 21.15 1.19
C HIS A 239 -14.91 20.47 0.62
N THR A 240 -16.07 21.08 0.80
CA THR A 240 -17.33 20.65 0.20
C THR A 240 -17.50 21.47 -1.08
N LYS A 241 -17.31 20.86 -2.25
CA LYS A 241 -17.77 21.47 -3.50
C LYS A 241 -19.30 21.60 -3.37
N ARG A 242 -19.84 22.79 -3.59
CA ARG A 242 -21.30 22.95 -3.66
C ARG A 242 -21.74 22.17 -4.90
N LYS A 243 -22.65 21.20 -4.74
CA LYS A 243 -23.17 20.43 -5.87
C LYS A 243 -24.03 21.31 -6.79
N ASP A 244 -24.59 22.39 -6.25
CA ASP A 244 -25.62 23.22 -6.89
C ASP A 244 -25.15 24.10 -8.06
N ASP A 245 -23.86 24.11 -8.43
CA ASP A 245 -23.36 25.02 -9.48
C ASP A 245 -23.03 24.28 -10.81
N ASP A 246 -23.21 22.95 -10.89
CA ASP A 246 -22.93 22.18 -12.12
C ASP A 246 -24.22 21.71 -12.86
N ASP A 247 -25.43 22.01 -12.35
CA ASP A 247 -26.70 21.48 -12.90
C ASP A 247 -27.50 22.48 -13.79
N ASP A 248 -27.08 23.75 -13.93
CA ASP A 248 -27.95 24.81 -14.48
C ASP A 248 -27.52 25.45 -15.83
N ASP A 249 -26.47 24.96 -16.53
CA ASP A 249 -26.04 25.55 -17.83
C ASP A 249 -26.13 24.58 -19.04
N ASP A 250 -26.89 23.47 -18.93
CA ASP A 250 -27.27 22.66 -20.11
C ASP A 250 -28.60 23.15 -20.71
N ASP A 251 -28.75 24.48 -20.80
CA ASP A 251 -29.80 25.12 -21.59
C ASP A 251 -29.40 25.08 -23.08
N GLY A 252 -29.69 23.94 -23.70
CA GLY A 252 -30.02 23.79 -25.12
C GLY A 252 -29.27 24.66 -26.12
N VAL A 253 -28.13 24.17 -26.61
CA VAL A 253 -27.67 24.54 -27.96
C VAL A 253 -28.12 23.43 -28.89
N ASP A 254 -29.13 23.76 -29.69
CA ASP A 254 -29.69 22.93 -30.75
C ASP A 254 -28.60 22.36 -31.66
N ASP A 255 -28.68 21.04 -31.81
CA ASP A 255 -28.51 20.28 -33.05
C ASP A 255 -28.30 21.12 -34.31
N ASP A 256 -27.04 21.22 -34.76
CA ASP A 256 -26.72 21.45 -36.18
C ASP A 256 -25.36 20.81 -36.53
N SER A 257 -25.48 19.60 -37.07
CA SER A 257 -24.81 19.18 -38.32
C SER A 257 -23.33 19.55 -38.51
N TRP A 258 -22.43 18.64 -38.10
CA TRP A 258 -21.10 18.53 -38.73
C TRP A 258 -20.91 17.12 -39.29
N SER A 259 -21.28 16.94 -40.56
CA SER A 259 -20.79 15.85 -41.39
C SER A 259 -19.29 16.04 -41.61
N TYR A 260 -18.47 15.20 -40.96
CA TYR A 260 -17.04 15.11 -41.24
C TYR A 260 -16.85 14.33 -42.54
N ASP A 261 -16.82 15.04 -43.67
CA ASP A 261 -16.22 14.54 -44.89
C ASP A 261 -14.69 14.61 -44.74
N SER A 262 -14.11 13.41 -44.78
CA SER A 262 -12.67 13.17 -44.80
C SER A 262 -12.16 13.38 -46.22
N GLU A 263 -11.43 14.47 -46.47
CA GLU A 263 -10.47 14.53 -47.57
C GLU A 263 -9.16 15.17 -47.12
N ASP A 264 -8.09 14.41 -47.37
CA ASP A 264 -6.71 14.77 -47.69
C ASP A 264 -6.31 16.25 -47.63
N TYR A 265 -5.13 16.56 -47.06
CA TYR A 265 -4.10 17.37 -47.74
C TYR A 265 -2.76 17.37 -46.98
N TYR A 266 -1.73 16.83 -47.63
CA TYR A 266 -0.35 17.33 -47.55
C TYR A 266 -0.21 18.44 -48.60
N THR A 267 0.24 19.64 -48.23
CA THR A 267 1.31 20.44 -48.89
C THR A 267 1.40 21.85 -48.32
N ASP A 268 2.60 22.19 -47.84
CA ASP A 268 3.45 23.34 -48.20
C ASP A 268 2.86 24.76 -48.42
N ASP A 269 3.58 25.67 -47.74
CA ASP A 269 4.10 26.96 -48.19
C ASP A 269 3.22 28.23 -48.31
N ASP A 270 3.82 29.24 -47.67
CA ASP A 270 3.99 30.65 -48.03
C ASP A 270 2.83 31.65 -48.05
N ASP A 271 3.14 32.73 -47.32
CA ASP A 271 2.85 34.13 -47.59
C ASP A 271 1.41 34.54 -47.86
N THR A 272 0.82 35.21 -46.87
CA THR A 272 0.18 36.51 -47.14
C THR A 272 0.15 37.37 -45.87
N ASP A 273 0.89 38.48 -45.94
CA ASP A 273 0.61 39.71 -45.22
C ASP A 273 -0.86 40.09 -45.43
N ASP A 274 -1.59 40.38 -44.35
CA ASP A 274 -2.67 41.36 -44.46
C ASP A 274 -2.92 42.08 -43.13
N GLN A 275 -2.67 43.39 -43.20
CA GLN A 275 -2.97 44.39 -42.18
C GLN A 275 -4.49 44.55 -42.07
N ARG A 276 -5.05 44.45 -40.86
CA ARG A 276 -6.27 45.17 -40.50
C ARG A 276 -6.18 45.75 -39.10
N ASP A 277 -5.99 47.06 -39.10
CA ASP A 277 -6.42 47.96 -38.06
C ASP A 277 -7.94 47.89 -37.92
N THR A 278 -8.42 47.62 -36.70
CA THR A 278 -9.75 48.04 -36.25
C THR A 278 -9.62 48.45 -34.80
N ASP A 279 -9.53 49.77 -34.61
CA ASP A 279 -9.96 50.46 -33.41
C ASP A 279 -11.46 50.19 -33.21
N ASP A 280 -11.87 49.63 -32.07
CA ASP A 280 -13.22 49.88 -31.55
C ASP A 280 -13.19 49.99 -30.02
N ASP A 281 -13.64 51.16 -29.58
CA ASP A 281 -13.62 51.71 -28.24
C ASP A 281 -14.97 51.40 -27.59
N GLY A 282 -14.99 50.41 -26.71
CA GLY A 282 -16.20 49.90 -26.08
C GLY A 282 -16.01 49.58 -24.60
N THR A 283 -15.44 50.52 -23.83
CA THR A 283 -15.28 50.39 -22.38
C THR A 283 -16.64 50.40 -21.68
N THR A 284 -17.24 49.23 -21.47
CA THR A 284 -18.34 49.05 -20.50
C THR A 284 -17.75 48.79 -19.12
N PRO A 285 -18.20 49.49 -18.06
CA PRO A 285 -17.68 49.28 -16.72
C PRO A 285 -18.15 47.92 -16.21
N ILE A 286 -17.20 47.00 -16.05
CA ILE A 286 -17.38 45.76 -15.30
C ILE A 286 -17.78 46.17 -13.88
N VAL A 287 -19.02 45.89 -13.51
CA VAL A 287 -19.49 45.96 -12.13
C VAL A 287 -18.75 44.85 -11.37
N GLU A 288 -17.73 45.22 -10.60
CA GLU A 288 -17.09 44.34 -9.63
C GLU A 288 -18.14 43.90 -8.59
N CYS A 289 -18.78 42.77 -8.83
CA CYS A 289 -19.61 42.10 -7.85
C CYS A 289 -18.76 41.80 -6.61
N SER A 290 -19.16 42.34 -5.46
CA SER A 290 -18.50 42.34 -4.16
C SER A 290 -18.42 40.96 -3.46
N HIS A 291 -18.15 39.88 -4.19
CA HIS A 291 -18.06 38.51 -3.67
C HIS A 291 -16.70 38.17 -3.02
N GLY A 292 -15.74 39.10 -3.01
CA GLY A 292 -14.39 38.91 -2.45
C GLY A 292 -14.32 38.75 -0.91
N GLY A 293 -15.39 39.08 -0.17
CA GLY A 293 -15.39 39.02 1.30
C GLY A 293 -15.35 37.60 1.88
N HIS A 294 -15.95 36.62 1.20
CA HIS A 294 -16.08 35.26 1.73
C HIS A 294 -14.78 34.44 1.62
N LEU A 295 -13.94 34.69 0.61
CA LEU A 295 -12.67 33.98 0.47
C LEU A 295 -11.69 34.29 1.61
N ILE A 296 -11.58 35.57 2.01
CA ILE A 296 -10.60 36.06 2.99
C ILE A 296 -10.83 35.44 4.38
N GLN A 297 -12.09 35.30 4.82
CA GLN A 297 -12.41 34.68 6.12
C GLN A 297 -12.04 33.19 6.17
N SER A 298 -12.21 32.45 5.08
CA SER A 298 -11.92 31.00 5.07
C SER A 298 -10.42 30.69 5.24
N VAL A 299 -9.55 31.56 4.72
CA VAL A 299 -8.10 31.36 4.75
C VAL A 299 -7.52 31.67 6.14
N PHE A 300 -7.98 32.74 6.79
CA PHE A 300 -7.56 33.11 8.15
C PHE A 300 -7.86 31.99 9.16
N MET A 301 -9.01 31.34 9.02
CA MET A 301 -9.44 30.27 9.94
C MET A 301 -8.61 29.00 9.82
N LYS A 302 -8.10 28.65 8.62
CA LYS A 302 -7.24 27.46 8.46
C LYS A 302 -5.90 27.59 9.15
N LYS A 303 -5.26 28.78 9.07
CA LYS A 303 -4.05 29.09 9.84
C LYS A 303 -4.32 28.94 11.33
N LEU A 304 -5.44 29.50 11.79
CA LEU A 304 -5.83 29.45 13.19
C LEU A 304 -6.11 28.03 13.67
N VAL A 305 -6.76 27.20 12.85
CA VAL A 305 -6.97 25.77 13.10
C VAL A 305 -5.64 25.07 13.25
N LEU A 306 -4.74 25.20 12.26
CA LEU A 306 -3.45 24.54 12.33
C LEU A 306 -2.71 24.98 13.59
N THR A 307 -2.55 26.28 13.85
CA THR A 307 -1.73 26.80 14.96
C THR A 307 -2.22 26.43 16.36
N ASN A 308 -3.48 25.96 16.46
CA ASN A 308 -4.07 25.44 17.69
C ASN A 308 -4.09 23.90 17.76
N THR A 309 -3.51 23.20 16.78
CA THR A 309 -3.28 21.76 16.88
C THR A 309 -2.36 21.46 18.06
N SER A 310 -2.70 20.41 18.80
CA SER A 310 -1.90 19.94 19.93
C SER A 310 -0.95 18.84 19.51
N SER A 311 -0.04 18.46 20.40
CA SER A 311 0.78 17.25 20.26
C SER A 311 -0.03 15.96 20.33
N ASN A 312 -1.34 16.01 20.63
CA ASN A 312 -2.22 14.85 20.60
C ASN A 312 -2.72 14.50 19.18
N LEU A 313 -2.56 15.42 18.22
CA LEU A 313 -2.97 15.21 16.83
C LEU A 313 -2.00 14.21 16.19
N GLU A 314 -2.49 13.01 15.90
CA GLU A 314 -1.71 11.91 15.32
C GLU A 314 -1.92 11.81 13.80
N THR A 315 -3.14 12.09 13.33
CA THR A 315 -3.51 12.02 11.91
C THR A 315 -4.12 13.35 11.45
N LEU A 316 -3.66 13.86 10.31
CA LEU A 316 -4.23 15.03 9.65
C LEU A 316 -4.63 14.65 8.22
N SER A 317 -5.90 14.81 7.86
CA SER A 317 -6.38 14.62 6.48
C SER A 317 -6.81 15.96 5.90
N ILE A 318 -6.33 16.28 4.72
CA ILE A 318 -6.54 17.56 4.07
C ILE A 318 -7.10 17.31 2.66
N ASN A 319 -8.35 17.74 2.44
CA ASN A 319 -9.01 17.69 1.13
C ASN A 319 -9.21 19.11 0.61
N MET A 320 -8.37 19.54 -0.34
CA MET A 320 -8.34 20.92 -0.83
C MET A 320 -8.55 21.00 -2.34
N ALA A 321 -9.81 21.16 -2.78
CA ALA A 321 -10.04 21.63 -4.15
C ALA A 321 -9.78 23.15 -4.28
N ALA A 322 -10.09 23.93 -3.24
CA ALA A 322 -10.02 25.40 -3.26
C ALA A 322 -8.69 25.96 -2.72
N PRO A 323 -8.28 27.16 -3.19
CA PRO A 323 -6.98 27.77 -2.92
C PRO A 323 -6.77 27.98 -1.41
N TRP A 324 -5.61 27.53 -0.96
CA TRP A 324 -5.15 27.72 0.40
C TRP A 324 -4.66 29.14 0.68
N VAL A 325 -4.41 29.93 -0.35
CA VAL A 325 -3.95 31.31 -0.19
C VAL A 325 -4.42 32.14 -1.38
N THR A 326 -5.48 32.93 -1.24
CA THR A 326 -5.83 33.95 -2.27
C THR A 326 -5.75 35.38 -1.77
N SER A 327 -5.33 35.60 -0.52
CA SER A 327 -5.16 36.97 -0.01
C SER A 327 -3.91 37.07 0.84
N LYS A 328 -2.79 37.53 0.23
CA LYS A 328 -1.55 38.01 0.87
C LYS A 328 -1.48 37.76 2.38
N ILE A 329 -1.44 36.48 2.77
CA ILE A 329 -1.29 36.17 4.19
C ILE A 329 0.19 36.36 4.42
N TYR A 330 0.53 37.52 4.98
CA TYR A 330 1.76 37.70 5.70
C TYR A 330 1.76 36.64 6.82
N LEU A 331 2.30 35.47 6.51
CA LEU A 331 2.87 34.56 7.48
C LEU A 331 4.05 35.32 8.08
N CYS A 332 3.79 36.37 8.87
CA CYS A 332 4.79 37.00 9.71
C CYS A 332 5.31 35.88 10.60
N SER A 333 6.48 35.36 10.22
CA SER A 333 7.11 34.18 10.82
C SER A 333 7.33 34.38 12.31
N GLU A 334 7.36 35.62 12.78
CA GLU A 334 7.64 36.00 14.16
C GLU A 334 6.69 35.41 15.20
N HIS A 335 5.37 35.34 14.94
CA HIS A 335 4.42 34.79 15.93
C HIS A 335 4.37 33.26 15.95
N LEU A 336 4.79 32.60 14.86
CA LEU A 336 4.78 31.14 14.75
C LEU A 336 6.15 30.51 15.05
N ALA A 337 7.24 31.26 14.87
CA ALA A 337 8.60 30.80 15.14
C ALA A 337 8.82 30.39 16.60
N GLY A 338 7.98 30.84 17.53
CA GLY A 338 8.09 30.53 18.96
C GLY A 338 7.50 29.19 19.40
N ARG A 339 6.67 28.51 18.60
CA ARG A 339 6.07 27.21 18.99
C ARG A 339 6.86 26.05 18.38
N SER A 340 7.82 25.52 19.14
CA SER A 340 8.58 24.30 18.76
C SER A 340 7.71 23.05 18.64
N ASP A 341 6.60 23.00 19.38
CA ASP A 341 5.84 21.77 19.58
C ASP A 341 4.71 21.57 18.55
N PHE A 342 4.56 22.53 17.65
CA PHE A 342 3.53 22.52 16.61
C PHE A 342 3.71 21.32 15.66
N MET A 343 2.64 20.56 15.40
CA MET A 343 2.61 19.32 14.60
C MET A 343 3.59 18.21 15.03
N SER A 344 4.27 18.35 16.18
CA SER A 344 5.23 17.35 16.70
C SER A 344 4.60 16.00 17.06
N GLY A 345 3.26 15.93 17.13
CA GLY A 345 2.51 14.70 17.36
C GLY A 345 2.11 13.96 16.09
N ILE A 346 2.18 14.60 14.92
CA ILE A 346 1.59 14.06 13.69
C ILE A 346 2.49 12.94 13.16
N LYS A 347 1.87 11.77 13.00
CA LYS A 347 2.47 10.57 12.43
C LYS A 347 1.93 10.27 11.05
N GLU A 348 0.71 10.67 10.76
CA GLU A 348 0.06 10.43 9.48
C GLU A 348 -0.51 11.71 8.87
N LEU A 349 -0.23 11.93 7.59
CA LEU A 349 -0.76 13.03 6.82
C LEU A 349 -1.36 12.50 5.52
N GLN A 350 -2.62 12.83 5.27
CA GLN A 350 -3.34 12.47 4.05
C GLN A 350 -3.72 13.73 3.28
N ILE A 351 -3.43 13.76 1.99
CA ILE A 351 -3.63 14.91 1.12
C ILE A 351 -4.41 14.44 -0.10
N ILE A 352 -5.70 14.75 -0.16
CA ILE A 352 -6.61 14.19 -1.15
C ILE A 352 -6.58 14.98 -2.47
N ARG A 353 -6.45 16.30 -2.37
CA ARG A 353 -6.35 17.25 -3.49
C ARG A 353 -5.30 18.28 -3.12
N ALA A 354 -4.25 18.41 -3.93
CA ALA A 354 -3.24 19.43 -3.78
C ALA A 354 -2.93 20.14 -5.09
N GLY A 355 -3.24 21.43 -5.14
CA GLY A 355 -2.50 22.36 -5.99
C GLY A 355 -3.13 22.78 -7.31
N HIS A 356 -4.44 22.63 -7.50
CA HIS A 356 -5.17 23.19 -8.65
C HIS A 356 -5.04 24.73 -8.75
N GLU A 357 -4.63 25.42 -7.69
CA GLU A 357 -4.38 26.87 -7.65
C GLU A 357 -3.11 27.23 -6.86
N LEU A 358 -1.95 26.67 -7.23
CA LEU A 358 -0.68 27.05 -6.60
C LEU A 358 -0.21 28.42 -7.10
N ASN A 359 -0.39 29.44 -6.27
CA ASN A 359 0.42 30.65 -6.34
C ASN A 359 1.65 30.55 -5.42
N GLN A 360 2.58 31.49 -5.55
CA GLN A 360 3.81 31.54 -4.73
C GLN A 360 3.52 31.46 -3.22
N ASP A 361 2.42 32.05 -2.75
CA ASP A 361 2.04 32.04 -1.34
C ASP A 361 1.64 30.64 -0.84
N THR A 362 1.01 29.83 -1.69
CA THR A 362 0.59 28.47 -1.31
C THR A 362 1.80 27.55 -1.07
N ASN A 363 2.88 27.73 -1.83
CA ASN A 363 4.14 27.04 -1.59
C ASN A 363 4.77 27.40 -0.24
N ALA A 364 4.64 28.66 0.22
CA ALA A 364 5.12 29.06 1.53
C ALA A 364 4.37 28.36 2.66
N CYS A 365 3.05 28.17 2.52
CA CYS A 365 2.24 27.44 3.48
C CYS A 365 2.66 25.96 3.57
N TRP A 366 2.81 25.27 2.44
CA TRP A 366 3.25 23.87 2.43
C TRP A 366 4.68 23.71 2.96
N ASN A 367 5.61 24.58 2.58
CA ASN A 367 6.96 24.56 3.16
C ASN A 367 6.93 24.70 4.69
N TRP A 368 6.02 25.53 5.22
CA TRP A 368 5.82 25.64 6.66
C TRP A 368 5.27 24.33 7.26
N VAL A 369 4.25 23.72 6.66
CA VAL A 369 3.73 22.39 7.08
C VAL A 369 4.86 21.35 7.11
N TRP A 370 5.68 21.27 6.05
CA TRP A 370 6.81 20.33 5.96
C TRP A 370 7.84 20.53 7.04
N LYS A 371 8.21 21.80 7.31
CA LYS A 371 9.18 22.16 8.34
C LYS A 371 8.77 21.65 9.73
N HIS A 372 7.47 21.53 9.98
CA HIS A 372 6.94 21.14 11.28
C HIS A 372 6.48 19.67 11.35
N ALA A 373 6.26 19.00 10.22
CA ALA A 373 5.90 17.57 10.14
C ALA A 373 7.12 16.64 10.32
N THR A 374 8.01 16.92 11.28
CA THR A 374 9.28 16.18 11.47
C THR A 374 9.10 14.77 12.05
N THR A 375 7.96 14.50 12.68
CA THR A 375 7.58 13.21 13.26
C THR A 375 6.76 12.33 12.32
N LEU A 376 6.53 12.79 11.09
CA LEU A 376 5.69 12.11 10.12
C LEU A 376 6.27 10.74 9.75
N GLU A 377 5.46 9.69 9.89
CA GLU A 377 5.80 8.30 9.59
C GLU A 377 5.07 7.78 8.35
N SER A 378 3.91 8.35 8.03
CA SER A 378 3.06 7.97 6.90
C SER A 378 2.53 9.18 6.15
N LEU A 379 2.68 9.17 4.82
CA LEU A 379 2.19 10.22 3.93
C LEU A 379 1.34 9.60 2.82
N GLN A 380 0.10 10.07 2.67
CA GLN A 380 -0.77 9.76 1.54
C GLN A 380 -0.98 11.01 0.70
N VAL A 381 -0.78 10.91 -0.61
CA VAL A 381 -1.00 11.97 -1.58
C VAL A 381 -1.81 11.42 -2.73
N ALA A 382 -3.07 11.84 -2.81
CA ALA A 382 -4.02 11.28 -3.75
C ALA A 382 -4.00 12.02 -5.11
N ASP A 383 -3.85 13.33 -5.07
CA ASP A 383 -3.75 14.18 -6.26
C ASP A 383 -2.88 15.39 -5.99
N ALA A 384 -1.99 15.69 -6.94
CA ALA A 384 -0.93 16.64 -6.77
C ALA A 384 -0.48 17.23 -8.11
N THR A 385 -0.48 18.55 -8.19
CA THR A 385 0.10 19.25 -9.34
C THR A 385 1.65 19.20 -9.31
N PRO A 386 2.32 19.39 -10.46
CA PRO A 386 3.78 19.31 -10.55
C PRO A 386 4.53 20.24 -9.58
N ASP A 387 4.00 21.44 -9.34
CA ASP A 387 4.58 22.42 -8.41
C ASP A 387 4.47 21.95 -6.96
N PHE A 388 3.32 21.36 -6.57
CA PHE A 388 3.16 20.76 -5.25
C PHE A 388 4.14 19.60 -5.06
N VAL A 389 4.30 18.73 -6.07
CA VAL A 389 5.28 17.64 -6.03
C VAL A 389 6.69 18.18 -5.79
N THR A 390 7.07 19.26 -6.45
CA THR A 390 8.39 19.89 -6.27
C THR A 390 8.57 20.45 -4.85
N CYS A 391 7.52 21.08 -4.30
CA CYS A 391 7.52 21.52 -2.89
C CYS A 391 7.61 20.33 -1.93
N LEU A 392 6.87 19.26 -2.18
CA LEU A 392 6.85 18.04 -1.39
C LEU A 392 8.20 17.32 -1.43
N GLU A 393 8.84 17.23 -2.60
CA GLU A 393 10.18 16.66 -2.78
C GLU A 393 11.20 17.35 -1.85
N ARG A 394 11.17 18.69 -1.81
CA ARG A 394 12.00 19.47 -0.88
C ARG A 394 11.63 19.21 0.58
N GLY A 395 10.34 19.12 0.89
CA GLY A 395 9.85 18.81 2.23
C GLY A 395 10.33 17.46 2.75
N ILE A 396 10.19 16.41 1.93
CA ILE A 396 10.62 15.04 2.25
C ILE A 396 12.14 15.00 2.50
N SER A 397 12.93 15.56 1.57
CA SER A 397 14.39 15.55 1.67
C SER A 397 14.93 16.32 2.89
N THR A 398 14.26 17.40 3.29
CA THR A 398 14.77 18.33 4.31
C THR A 398 14.21 18.09 5.70
N HIS A 399 12.96 17.61 5.82
CA HIS A 399 12.23 17.65 7.09
C HIS A 399 11.63 16.30 7.53
N MET A 400 11.37 15.37 6.62
CA MET A 400 10.60 14.15 6.92
C MET A 400 11.49 12.90 7.05
N HIS A 401 12.51 12.97 7.90
CA HIS A 401 13.50 11.88 8.03
C HIS A 401 12.95 10.57 8.64
N ARG A 402 11.75 10.61 9.23
CA ARG A 402 11.07 9.46 9.85
C ARG A 402 10.01 8.83 8.95
N LEU A 403 9.84 9.35 7.73
CA LEU A 403 8.78 8.90 6.84
C LEU A 403 9.05 7.47 6.36
N ASP A 404 8.33 6.49 6.90
CA ASP A 404 8.52 5.08 6.56
C ASP A 404 7.53 4.60 5.49
N LYS A 405 6.39 5.29 5.33
CA LYS A 405 5.31 4.88 4.44
C LYS A 405 4.92 6.01 3.48
N ILE A 406 4.75 5.66 2.22
CA ILE A 406 4.21 6.56 1.19
C ILE A 406 3.10 5.87 0.42
N HIS A 407 1.98 6.56 0.26
CA HIS A 407 0.82 6.14 -0.50
C HIS A 407 0.52 7.22 -1.55
N LEU A 408 0.64 6.86 -2.82
CA LEU A 408 0.45 7.77 -3.94
C LEU A 408 -0.74 7.33 -4.78
N GLY A 409 -1.62 8.26 -5.10
CA GLY A 409 -2.83 8.03 -5.89
C GLY A 409 -4.12 7.99 -5.05
N ARG A 410 -5.25 7.94 -5.75
CA ARG A 410 -6.60 7.83 -5.23
C ARG A 410 -7.11 6.41 -5.38
N ASP A 411 -8.00 6.04 -4.48
CA ASP A 411 -8.68 4.74 -4.39
C ASP A 411 -9.87 4.60 -5.35
N ALA A 412 -10.24 5.67 -6.04
CA ALA A 412 -11.31 5.68 -7.03
C ALA A 412 -10.98 6.60 -8.21
N PHE A 413 -11.35 6.17 -9.42
CA PHE A 413 -11.53 7.10 -10.53
C PHE A 413 -12.78 7.94 -10.28
N SER A 414 -12.67 9.24 -10.46
CA SER A 414 -13.86 10.04 -10.74
C SER A 414 -14.27 9.70 -12.17
N ILE A 415 -15.49 9.21 -12.35
CA ILE A 415 -16.07 8.74 -13.63
C ILE A 415 -15.87 9.77 -14.76
N HIS A 416 -15.78 11.05 -14.42
CA HIS A 416 -15.71 12.16 -15.38
C HIS A 416 -14.30 12.76 -15.56
N GLU A 417 -13.30 12.32 -14.78
CA GLU A 417 -11.94 12.86 -14.86
C GLU A 417 -10.94 11.71 -14.95
N ASP A 418 -10.75 11.18 -16.16
CA ASP A 418 -9.71 10.22 -16.59
C ASP A 418 -8.26 10.76 -16.42
N ARG A 419 -8.02 11.57 -15.39
CA ARG A 419 -6.75 12.25 -15.18
C ARG A 419 -5.87 11.40 -14.28
N VAL A 420 -4.79 10.89 -14.87
CA VAL A 420 -3.63 10.43 -14.11
C VAL A 420 -3.20 11.56 -13.17
N HIS A 421 -3.44 11.38 -11.88
CA HIS A 421 -3.20 12.40 -10.87
C HIS A 421 -1.71 12.49 -10.50
N LEU A 422 -0.97 11.39 -10.65
CA LEU A 422 0.47 11.31 -10.40
C LEU A 422 1.17 10.58 -11.53
N TYR A 423 1.84 11.36 -12.38
CA TYR A 423 2.66 10.84 -13.47
C TYR A 423 4.01 10.31 -12.99
N ASP A 424 4.55 9.36 -13.74
CA ASP A 424 5.81 8.68 -13.44
C ASP A 424 6.99 9.59 -13.04
N PRO A 425 7.30 10.71 -13.73
CA PRO A 425 8.41 11.58 -13.32
C PRO A 425 8.23 12.17 -11.92
N ALA A 426 6.99 12.44 -11.50
CA ALA A 426 6.69 12.92 -10.16
C ALA A 426 6.92 11.83 -9.11
N ILE A 427 6.40 10.62 -9.37
CA ILE A 427 6.59 9.45 -8.50
C ILE A 427 8.09 9.14 -8.35
N ALA A 428 8.84 9.09 -9.46
CA ALA A 428 10.28 8.84 -9.46
C ALA A 428 11.05 9.85 -8.58
N ARG A 429 10.75 11.15 -8.68
CA ARG A 429 11.37 12.18 -7.84
C ARG A 429 11.08 11.96 -6.35
N LEU A 430 9.82 11.70 -5.99
CA LEU A 430 9.43 11.43 -4.60
C LEU A 430 10.13 10.18 -4.04
N LEU A 431 10.20 9.10 -4.81
CA LEU A 431 10.92 7.89 -4.42
C LEU A 431 12.43 8.12 -4.29
N LYS A 432 13.01 8.96 -5.15
CA LYS A 432 14.45 9.27 -5.13
C LYS A 432 14.85 10.05 -3.89
N VAL A 433 14.04 11.03 -3.46
CA VAL A 433 14.35 11.85 -2.27
C VAL A 433 13.90 11.23 -0.97
N GLY A 434 12.97 10.28 -1.04
CA GLY A 434 12.46 9.56 0.12
C GLY A 434 13.58 8.98 0.98
N PRO A 435 13.40 8.93 2.31
CA PRO A 435 14.17 8.01 3.14
C PRO A 435 13.92 6.57 2.66
N TYR A 436 14.68 5.62 3.18
CA TYR A 436 14.52 4.21 2.83
C TYR A 436 13.15 3.68 3.28
N PHE A 437 12.16 3.75 2.38
CA PHE A 437 10.76 3.44 2.69
C PHE A 437 10.59 1.96 3.06
N LYS A 438 9.68 1.72 4.01
CA LYS A 438 9.25 0.37 4.42
C LYS A 438 7.95 -0.05 3.76
N SER A 439 7.10 0.92 3.41
CA SER A 439 5.82 0.68 2.73
C SER A 439 5.65 1.65 1.58
N ILE A 440 5.41 1.12 0.39
CA ILE A 440 5.10 1.92 -0.81
C ILE A 440 3.81 1.39 -1.40
N TYR A 441 2.86 2.29 -1.62
CA TYR A 441 1.56 1.99 -2.19
C TYR A 441 1.29 2.91 -3.38
N PHE A 442 1.03 2.31 -4.53
CA PHE A 442 0.55 3.00 -5.73
C PHE A 442 -0.89 2.60 -5.98
N ASP A 443 -1.78 3.57 -5.79
CA ASP A 443 -3.20 3.43 -6.05
C ASP A 443 -3.52 3.58 -7.53
N ILE A 444 -4.80 3.44 -7.89
CA ILE A 444 -5.27 3.38 -9.26
C ILE A 444 -4.99 4.64 -10.07
N SER A 445 -4.81 5.81 -9.45
CA SER A 445 -4.47 7.04 -10.19
C SER A 445 -2.98 7.34 -10.27
N ALA A 446 -2.12 6.51 -9.65
CA ALA A 446 -0.67 6.60 -9.76
C ALA A 446 -0.18 5.70 -10.90
N ARG A 447 0.56 6.26 -11.86
CA ARG A 447 1.06 5.53 -13.04
C ARG A 447 2.59 5.44 -12.99
N PRO A 448 3.18 4.58 -12.14
CA PRO A 448 4.62 4.35 -12.18
C PRO A 448 5.01 3.71 -13.52
N LYS A 449 6.12 4.14 -14.09
CA LYS A 449 6.75 3.62 -15.33
C LYS A 449 8.25 3.35 -15.02
N PRO A 450 9.11 3.01 -16.02
CA PRO A 450 10.50 2.63 -15.73
C PRO A 450 11.31 3.58 -14.83
N PRO A 451 11.21 4.93 -14.93
CA PRO A 451 11.89 5.84 -14.01
C PRO A 451 11.51 5.67 -12.52
N SER A 452 10.22 5.47 -12.22
CA SER A 452 9.77 5.17 -10.86
C SER A 452 10.30 3.84 -10.37
N ILE A 453 10.26 2.82 -11.23
CA ILE A 453 10.81 1.48 -10.93
C ILE A 453 12.31 1.55 -10.66
N GLN A 454 13.07 2.31 -11.44
CA GLN A 454 14.50 2.51 -11.18
C GLN A 454 14.75 3.20 -9.83
N SER A 455 13.90 4.15 -9.47
CA SER A 455 13.99 4.85 -8.18
C SER A 455 13.62 3.94 -7.00
N LEU A 456 12.82 2.90 -7.23
CA LEU A 456 12.43 1.91 -6.23
C LEU A 456 13.63 1.09 -5.71
N TYR A 457 14.68 0.89 -6.52
CA TYR A 457 15.83 0.05 -6.17
C TYR A 457 16.53 0.48 -4.87
N ARG A 458 16.50 1.78 -4.58
CA ARG A 458 17.06 2.33 -3.34
C ARG A 458 16.40 1.76 -2.09
N HIS A 459 15.12 1.38 -2.18
CA HIS A 459 14.29 0.96 -1.06
C HIS A 459 14.29 -0.55 -0.82
N TYR A 460 14.88 -1.36 -1.71
CA TYR A 460 14.81 -2.82 -1.64
C TYR A 460 15.27 -3.40 -0.29
N SER A 461 16.28 -2.81 0.34
CA SER A 461 16.79 -3.28 1.63
C SER A 461 15.85 -3.04 2.81
N THR A 462 14.94 -2.06 2.73
CA THR A 462 14.01 -1.67 3.81
C THR A 462 12.57 -2.02 3.53
N LEU A 463 12.22 -2.28 2.26
CA LEU A 463 10.85 -2.52 1.84
C LEU A 463 10.28 -3.78 2.49
N THR A 464 9.18 -3.58 3.22
CA THR A 464 8.40 -4.64 3.88
C THR A 464 7.04 -4.85 3.24
N GLU A 465 6.46 -3.80 2.66
CA GLU A 465 5.15 -3.84 2.02
C GLU A 465 5.22 -3.08 0.69
N PHE A 466 4.73 -3.70 -0.38
CA PHE A 466 4.60 -3.07 -1.68
C PHE A 466 3.20 -3.34 -2.24
N THR A 467 2.58 -2.30 -2.76
CA THR A 467 1.29 -2.38 -3.43
C THR A 467 1.29 -1.58 -4.72
N LEU A 468 0.82 -2.21 -5.79
CA LEU A 468 0.69 -1.63 -7.13
C LEU A 468 -0.68 -2.05 -7.68
N GLU A 469 -1.62 -1.11 -7.78
CA GLU A 469 -2.98 -1.45 -8.25
C GLU A 469 -3.15 -1.42 -9.77
N ILE A 470 -2.30 -0.67 -10.49
CA ILE A 470 -2.33 -0.61 -11.95
C ILE A 470 -1.01 -0.97 -12.58
N SER A 471 -1.11 -1.66 -13.73
CA SER A 471 -0.01 -2.01 -14.58
C SER A 471 0.84 -0.80 -14.94
N THR A 472 2.15 -1.03 -14.92
CA THR A 472 3.16 -0.10 -15.39
C THR A 472 3.47 -0.27 -16.88
N GLY A 473 2.87 -1.29 -17.52
CA GLY A 473 3.31 -1.83 -18.81
C GLY A 473 4.62 -2.64 -18.73
N VAL A 474 5.31 -2.65 -17.58
CA VAL A 474 6.57 -3.37 -17.34
C VAL A 474 6.52 -4.07 -15.97
N ASP A 475 5.50 -4.89 -15.78
CA ASP A 475 5.17 -5.49 -14.48
C ASP A 475 6.15 -6.61 -14.06
N SER A 476 7.12 -6.93 -14.92
CA SER A 476 8.32 -7.69 -14.54
C SER A 476 9.08 -7.10 -13.34
N CYS A 477 8.88 -5.82 -13.02
CA CYS A 477 9.41 -5.20 -11.80
C CYS A 477 8.94 -5.90 -10.52
N LEU A 478 7.76 -6.53 -10.52
CA LEU A 478 7.25 -7.31 -9.38
C LEU A 478 8.18 -8.50 -9.05
N VAL A 479 8.74 -9.15 -10.06
CA VAL A 479 9.72 -10.23 -9.88
C VAL A 479 11.04 -9.69 -9.33
N GLN A 480 11.46 -8.50 -9.74
CA GLN A 480 12.65 -7.85 -9.17
C GLN A 480 12.45 -7.52 -7.69
N ILE A 481 11.27 -7.03 -7.30
CA ILE A 481 10.93 -6.77 -5.91
C ILE A 481 11.03 -8.06 -5.09
N LEU A 482 10.45 -9.17 -5.58
CA LEU A 482 10.57 -10.48 -4.95
C LEU A 482 12.03 -10.94 -4.84
N ALA A 483 12.80 -10.77 -5.91
CA ALA A 483 14.18 -11.21 -5.99
C ALA A 483 15.11 -10.43 -5.05
N PHE A 484 14.91 -9.12 -4.88
CA PHE A 484 15.88 -8.24 -4.22
C PHE A 484 15.46 -7.65 -2.87
N CYS A 485 14.20 -7.81 -2.44
CA CYS A 485 13.73 -7.26 -1.16
C CYS A 485 13.74 -8.29 -0.03
N PRO A 486 14.82 -8.42 0.78
CA PRO A 486 14.94 -9.47 1.80
C PRO A 486 13.96 -9.34 2.97
N ASN A 487 13.37 -8.16 3.17
CA ASN A 487 12.45 -7.87 4.27
C ASN A 487 10.99 -7.83 3.81
N LEU A 488 10.71 -8.12 2.54
CA LEU A 488 9.37 -8.05 1.98
C LEU A 488 8.48 -9.11 2.64
N ARG A 489 7.37 -8.63 3.20
CA ARG A 489 6.33 -9.44 3.85
C ARG A 489 5.03 -9.44 3.06
N LYS A 490 4.73 -8.35 2.37
CA LYS A 490 3.48 -8.18 1.62
C LYS A 490 3.77 -7.63 0.23
N LEU A 491 3.33 -8.36 -0.79
CA LEU A 491 3.29 -7.91 -2.17
C LEU A 491 1.86 -8.03 -2.69
N VAL A 492 1.28 -6.90 -3.08
CA VAL A 492 -0.10 -6.82 -3.60
C VAL A 492 -0.10 -6.13 -4.95
N ALA A 493 -0.43 -6.88 -5.99
CA ALA A 493 -0.58 -6.40 -7.36
C ALA A 493 -2.03 -6.50 -7.86
N ILE A 494 -2.90 -7.20 -7.12
CA ILE A 494 -4.32 -7.33 -7.41
C ILE A 494 -5.10 -7.13 -6.11
N GLN A 495 -6.22 -6.42 -6.18
CA GLN A 495 -7.12 -6.23 -5.06
C GLN A 495 -8.56 -6.44 -5.50
N TYR A 496 -9.40 -6.80 -4.54
CA TYR A 496 -10.83 -6.94 -4.75
C TYR A 496 -11.51 -5.68 -4.21
N ARG A 497 -11.81 -4.75 -5.11
CA ARG A 497 -12.55 -3.52 -4.85
C ARG A 497 -13.43 -3.25 -6.06
N GLU A 498 -14.47 -2.44 -5.83
CA GLU A 498 -15.20 -1.84 -6.94
C GLU A 498 -14.31 -0.77 -7.56
N TYR A 499 -13.99 -0.97 -8.82
CA TYR A 499 -13.26 0.01 -9.61
C TYR A 499 -14.30 0.86 -10.31
N ALA A 500 -14.42 2.11 -9.85
CA ALA A 500 -15.22 3.12 -10.53
C ALA A 500 -14.68 3.23 -11.97
N PHE A 501 -15.56 3.01 -12.95
CA PHE A 501 -15.41 3.24 -14.38
C PHE A 501 -13.98 3.24 -14.94
N ILE A 502 -13.61 2.16 -15.61
CA ILE A 502 -12.47 2.18 -16.54
C ILE A 502 -13.09 2.36 -17.91
N ASN A 503 -12.89 3.54 -18.50
CA ASN A 503 -13.48 3.92 -19.77
C ASN A 503 -13.19 2.85 -20.82
N SER A 504 -14.23 2.20 -21.36
CA SER A 504 -14.08 1.04 -22.26
C SER A 504 -13.33 1.38 -23.54
N PHE A 505 -13.20 2.68 -23.87
CA PHE A 505 -12.32 3.18 -24.92
C PHE A 505 -10.84 2.82 -24.74
N MET A 506 -10.38 2.54 -23.52
CA MET A 506 -9.02 2.00 -23.30
C MET A 506 -8.91 0.50 -23.60
N SER A 507 -10.02 -0.24 -23.74
CA SER A 507 -10.03 -1.70 -23.92
C SER A 507 -9.59 -2.17 -25.31
N HIS A 508 -9.61 -1.29 -26.32
CA HIS A 508 -9.35 -1.67 -27.71
C HIS A 508 -7.87 -1.63 -28.12
N ALA A 509 -6.97 -1.15 -27.26
CA ALA A 509 -5.54 -1.07 -27.54
C ALA A 509 -4.72 -1.64 -26.38
N GLU A 510 -4.41 -2.94 -26.42
CA GLU A 510 -3.25 -3.64 -25.81
C GLU A 510 -2.86 -3.36 -24.33
N HIS A 511 -3.60 -2.54 -23.59
CA HIS A 511 -3.20 -2.05 -22.29
C HIS A 511 -3.90 -2.85 -21.22
N LYS A 512 -3.18 -3.87 -20.73
CA LYS A 512 -3.52 -4.55 -19.47
C LYS A 512 -3.62 -3.49 -18.37
N ILE A 513 -4.81 -3.30 -17.81
CA ILE A 513 -5.03 -2.29 -16.77
C ILE A 513 -4.41 -2.75 -15.47
N PHE A 514 -4.62 -4.01 -15.10
CA PHE A 514 -4.12 -4.58 -13.87
C PHE A 514 -2.74 -5.21 -14.07
N PRO A 515 -1.83 -5.10 -13.08
CA PRO A 515 -0.51 -5.66 -13.21
C PRO A 515 -0.57 -7.18 -13.34
N ASP A 516 0.17 -7.71 -14.31
CA ASP A 516 0.32 -9.14 -14.47
C ASP A 516 1.77 -9.53 -14.75
N VAL A 517 2.15 -10.74 -14.35
CA VAL A 517 3.52 -11.24 -14.56
C VAL A 517 3.47 -12.45 -15.46
N ASP A 518 4.17 -12.36 -16.59
CA ASP A 518 4.38 -13.50 -17.48
C ASP A 518 4.99 -14.68 -16.71
N ALA A 519 4.40 -15.86 -16.87
CA ALA A 519 4.77 -17.07 -16.14
C ALA A 519 6.23 -17.49 -16.34
N LYS A 520 6.84 -17.22 -17.51
CA LYS A 520 8.26 -17.54 -17.75
C LYS A 520 9.15 -16.61 -16.93
N VAL A 521 8.78 -15.33 -16.84
CA VAL A 521 9.46 -14.35 -16.00
C VAL A 521 9.28 -14.68 -14.53
N PHE A 522 8.06 -15.03 -14.09
CA PHE A 522 7.77 -15.40 -12.70
C PHE A 522 8.49 -16.68 -12.27
N ALA A 523 8.54 -17.70 -13.12
CA ALA A 523 9.24 -18.95 -12.82
C ALA A 523 10.72 -18.70 -12.49
N ASP A 524 11.34 -17.75 -13.20
CA ASP A 524 12.71 -17.28 -12.94
C ASP A 524 13.71 -18.45 -12.83
N LEU A 525 13.58 -19.41 -13.74
CA LEU A 525 14.43 -20.59 -13.81
C LEU A 525 15.66 -20.27 -14.65
N ASP A 526 16.84 -20.43 -14.07
CA ASP A 526 18.09 -20.37 -14.81
C ASP A 526 18.15 -21.55 -15.80
N ARG A 527 18.20 -21.21 -17.09
CA ARG A 527 18.22 -22.21 -18.17
C ARG A 527 19.47 -23.08 -18.15
N ALA A 528 20.60 -22.55 -17.68
CA ALA A 528 21.88 -23.23 -17.66
C ALA A 528 21.97 -24.22 -16.49
N THR A 529 21.60 -23.77 -15.29
CA THR A 529 21.67 -24.61 -14.08
C THR A 529 20.42 -25.46 -13.85
N LYS A 530 19.31 -25.14 -14.50
CA LYS A 530 17.98 -25.71 -14.20
C LYS A 530 17.58 -25.52 -12.74
N THR A 531 18.10 -24.47 -12.11
CA THR A 531 17.75 -24.09 -10.75
C THR A 531 17.07 -22.74 -10.73
N TYR A 532 16.24 -22.55 -9.71
CA TYR A 532 15.58 -21.29 -9.43
C TYR A 532 16.59 -20.29 -8.87
N HIS A 533 16.64 -19.06 -9.40
CA HIS A 533 17.36 -17.98 -8.73
C HIS A 533 16.77 -17.75 -7.34
N PRO A 534 17.57 -17.65 -6.27
CA PRO A 534 17.04 -17.46 -4.93
C PRO A 534 16.42 -16.07 -4.80
N TRP A 535 15.14 -16.00 -4.42
CA TRP A 535 14.53 -14.72 -4.09
C TRP A 535 14.89 -14.32 -2.65
N ALA A 536 15.24 -13.04 -2.45
CA ALA A 536 15.61 -12.55 -1.14
C ALA A 536 14.47 -12.68 -0.12
N CYS A 537 13.21 -12.57 -0.57
CA CYS A 537 12.03 -12.62 0.27
C CYS A 537 11.46 -14.03 0.56
N GLU A 538 12.08 -15.12 0.07
CA GLU A 538 11.51 -16.50 0.21
C GLU A 538 11.17 -16.86 1.65
N SER A 539 11.97 -16.36 2.59
CA SER A 539 11.83 -16.62 4.02
C SER A 539 11.08 -15.54 4.78
N THR A 540 10.56 -14.49 4.13
CA THR A 540 9.88 -13.36 4.79
C THR A 540 8.50 -13.08 4.24
N LEU A 541 8.22 -13.45 2.98
CA LEU A 541 6.95 -13.15 2.34
C LEU A 541 5.79 -13.91 3.01
N GLU A 542 4.78 -13.16 3.46
CA GLU A 542 3.59 -13.64 4.16
C GLU A 542 2.32 -13.47 3.30
N THR A 543 2.27 -12.44 2.47
CA THR A 543 1.15 -12.16 1.57
C THR A 543 1.64 -11.93 0.15
N LEU A 544 1.10 -12.72 -0.79
CA LEU A 544 1.33 -12.58 -2.21
C LEU A 544 -0.03 -12.54 -2.91
N GLN A 545 -0.34 -11.42 -3.53
CA GLN A 545 -1.53 -11.24 -4.36
C GLN A 545 -1.06 -10.78 -5.73
N ILE A 546 -1.10 -11.66 -6.73
CA ILE A 546 -0.52 -11.37 -8.05
C ILE A 546 -1.22 -12.16 -9.14
N LYS A 547 -1.41 -11.52 -10.30
CA LYS A 547 -1.88 -12.18 -11.51
C LYS A 547 -0.68 -12.76 -12.27
N ILE A 548 -0.70 -14.06 -12.52
CA ILE A 548 0.32 -14.73 -13.34
C ILE A 548 -0.33 -15.07 -14.69
N SER A 549 0.26 -14.57 -15.78
CA SER A 549 -0.26 -14.67 -17.15
C SER A 549 0.71 -15.38 -18.09
N GLY A 550 0.41 -15.44 -19.39
CA GLY A 550 1.32 -16.01 -20.40
C GLY A 550 1.46 -17.54 -20.30
N ILE A 551 0.52 -18.20 -19.62
CA ILE A 551 0.37 -19.65 -19.68
C ILE A 551 -0.55 -19.94 -20.86
N PRO A 552 -0.06 -20.58 -21.94
CA PRO A 552 -0.87 -20.80 -23.12
C PRO A 552 -2.16 -21.52 -22.76
N TRP A 553 -3.29 -20.91 -23.10
CA TRP A 553 -4.59 -21.55 -22.97
C TRP A 553 -5.10 -21.97 -24.35
N TYR A 554 -5.60 -23.18 -24.41
CA TYR A 554 -6.35 -23.73 -25.53
C TYR A 554 -7.82 -23.30 -25.48
N ASP A 555 -8.21 -22.42 -26.39
CA ASP A 555 -9.60 -22.03 -26.54
C ASP A 555 -10.40 -23.22 -27.08
N HIS A 556 -11.28 -23.78 -26.24
CA HIS A 556 -12.17 -24.88 -26.63
C HIS A 556 -13.39 -24.38 -27.41
N ASP A 557 -13.71 -23.08 -27.36
CA ASP A 557 -14.93 -22.57 -27.97
C ASP A 557 -14.74 -22.23 -29.46
N ASN A 558 -13.50 -22.24 -29.95
CA ASN A 558 -13.18 -22.21 -31.39
C ASN A 558 -13.16 -23.63 -32.01
N ASP A 559 -14.05 -24.51 -31.55
CA ASP A 559 -14.39 -25.80 -32.19
C ASP A 559 -15.13 -25.56 -33.53
N ASP A 560 -14.73 -24.54 -34.30
CA ASP A 560 -15.09 -24.35 -35.70
C ASP A 560 -14.35 -25.43 -36.52
N GLU A 561 -14.82 -26.67 -36.34
CA GLU A 561 -14.67 -27.95 -37.04
C GLU A 561 -13.27 -28.36 -37.60
N GLY A 562 -12.20 -27.68 -37.21
CA GLY A 562 -10.96 -27.65 -38.00
C GLY A 562 -9.65 -27.89 -37.27
N SER A 563 -9.58 -28.89 -36.38
CA SER A 563 -8.33 -29.63 -36.10
C SER A 563 -7.12 -28.86 -35.52
N VAL A 564 -7.23 -28.32 -34.31
CA VAL A 564 -6.03 -28.23 -33.45
C VAL A 564 -6.15 -29.37 -32.44
N SER A 565 -5.29 -30.38 -32.55
CA SER A 565 -5.34 -31.62 -31.77
C SER A 565 -5.04 -31.39 -30.28
N ARG A 566 -5.93 -31.95 -29.44
CA ARG A 566 -5.86 -32.02 -27.96
C ARG A 566 -4.54 -32.58 -27.40
N GLU A 567 -3.69 -33.17 -28.24
CA GLU A 567 -2.42 -33.83 -27.87
C GLU A 567 -1.30 -32.85 -27.51
N ASN A 568 -1.36 -31.56 -27.86
CA ASN A 568 -0.32 -30.58 -27.49
C ASN A 568 -0.49 -29.95 -26.08
N ASN A 569 -1.49 -30.36 -25.30
CA ASN A 569 -1.71 -29.80 -23.96
C ASN A 569 -0.60 -30.14 -22.95
N GLU A 570 0.12 -31.25 -23.16
CA GLU A 570 1.23 -31.64 -22.29
C GLU A 570 2.38 -30.63 -22.28
N ASP A 571 2.49 -29.78 -23.31
CA ASP A 571 3.56 -28.79 -23.43
C ASP A 571 3.40 -27.59 -22.47
N THR A 572 2.20 -27.37 -21.92
CA THR A 572 1.95 -26.26 -20.97
C THR A 572 2.31 -26.62 -19.52
N TYR A 573 2.17 -27.89 -19.13
CA TYR A 573 2.43 -28.35 -17.77
C TYR A 573 3.87 -28.14 -17.29
N PRO A 574 4.92 -28.28 -18.13
CA PRO A 574 6.27 -27.91 -17.73
C PRO A 574 6.36 -26.49 -17.17
N LEU A 575 5.77 -25.50 -17.85
CA LEU A 575 5.81 -24.11 -17.38
C LEU A 575 5.00 -23.93 -16.08
N GLN A 576 3.81 -24.53 -16.00
CA GLN A 576 2.99 -24.47 -14.78
C GLN A 576 3.71 -25.08 -13.57
N ARG A 577 4.34 -26.25 -13.74
CA ARG A 577 5.15 -26.91 -12.70
C ARG A 577 6.32 -26.03 -12.26
N LEU A 578 6.92 -25.26 -13.16
CA LEU A 578 7.98 -24.32 -12.81
C LEU A 578 7.45 -23.19 -11.92
N VAL A 579 6.29 -22.62 -12.25
CA VAL A 579 5.63 -21.60 -11.43
C VAL A 579 5.22 -22.17 -10.07
N TYR A 580 4.64 -23.38 -10.03
CA TYR A 580 4.30 -24.05 -8.77
C TYR A 580 5.52 -24.34 -7.91
N GLY A 581 6.61 -24.83 -8.49
CA GLY A 581 7.86 -25.05 -7.76
C GLY A 581 8.47 -23.75 -7.23
N ARG A 582 8.26 -22.63 -7.92
CA ARG A 582 8.64 -21.29 -7.43
C ARG A 582 7.79 -20.87 -6.24
N LEU A 583 6.46 -20.96 -6.34
CA LEU A 583 5.52 -20.63 -5.26
C LEU A 583 5.75 -21.49 -4.01
N ALA A 584 6.03 -22.79 -4.19
CA ALA A 584 6.29 -23.75 -3.11
C ALA A 584 7.48 -23.38 -2.20
N ARG A 585 8.40 -22.52 -2.67
CA ARG A 585 9.55 -22.03 -1.88
C ARG A 585 9.15 -20.98 -0.84
N LEU A 586 7.99 -20.33 -1.01
CA LEU A 586 7.50 -19.25 -0.14
C LEU A 586 6.88 -19.83 1.15
N THR A 587 7.64 -20.60 1.92
CA THR A 587 7.14 -21.40 3.06
C THR A 587 6.52 -20.60 4.23
N LYS A 588 6.67 -19.27 4.24
CA LYS A 588 6.01 -18.39 5.22
C LYS A 588 4.70 -17.78 4.72
N LEU A 589 4.29 -18.10 3.50
CA LEU A 589 3.10 -17.55 2.88
C LEU A 589 1.85 -17.96 3.65
N LYS A 590 1.05 -16.95 4.01
CA LYS A 590 -0.24 -17.06 4.70
C LYS A 590 -1.40 -16.71 3.78
N THR A 591 -1.18 -15.81 2.84
CA THR A 591 -2.20 -15.37 1.87
C THR A 591 -1.64 -15.51 0.46
N LEU A 592 -2.33 -16.29 -0.37
CA LEU A 592 -2.02 -16.48 -1.80
C LEU A 592 -3.25 -16.14 -2.63
N TRP A 593 -3.21 -15.03 -3.37
CA TRP A 593 -4.24 -14.69 -4.34
C TRP A 593 -3.65 -14.77 -5.74
N LEU A 594 -4.23 -15.64 -6.54
CA LEU A 594 -3.85 -15.87 -7.94
C LEU A 594 -4.94 -15.43 -8.90
N GLY A 595 -6.19 -15.42 -8.45
CA GLY A 595 -7.34 -14.96 -9.21
C GLY A 595 -7.66 -13.49 -8.96
N HIS A 596 -8.13 -12.82 -10.01
CA HIS A 596 -8.59 -11.45 -9.99
C HIS A 596 -9.91 -11.34 -10.75
N MET A 597 -10.91 -10.74 -10.10
CA MET A 597 -12.24 -10.54 -10.65
C MET A 597 -12.69 -9.12 -10.30
N PRO A 598 -12.09 -8.09 -10.93
CA PRO A 598 -12.45 -6.71 -10.65
C PRO A 598 -13.90 -6.47 -11.06
N LEU A 599 -14.65 -5.76 -10.22
CA LEU A 599 -15.95 -5.22 -10.64
C LEU A 599 -15.71 -3.85 -11.24
N VAL A 600 -15.94 -3.72 -12.54
CA VAL A 600 -15.85 -2.44 -13.25
C VAL A 600 -17.27 -1.97 -13.54
N ALA A 601 -17.65 -0.83 -12.95
CA ALA A 601 -18.90 -0.17 -13.31
C ALA A 601 -18.79 0.35 -14.75
N GLN A 602 -19.75 0.03 -15.62
CA GLN A 602 -19.82 0.59 -16.97
C GLN A 602 -20.83 1.74 -16.98
N GLU A 603 -20.47 2.86 -17.62
CA GLU A 603 -21.30 4.09 -17.70
C GLU A 603 -22.70 3.83 -18.29
N TRP A 604 -22.79 2.92 -19.27
CA TRP A 604 -24.03 2.64 -20.02
C TRP A 604 -24.73 1.35 -19.59
N SER A 605 -24.16 0.59 -18.65
CA SER A 605 -24.73 -0.67 -18.19
C SER A 605 -25.00 -0.60 -16.68
N PRO A 606 -26.25 -0.82 -16.24
CA PRO A 606 -26.56 -0.92 -14.81
C PRO A 606 -25.90 -2.16 -14.17
N TYR A 607 -25.35 -3.07 -14.98
CA TYR A 607 -24.63 -4.24 -14.51
C TYR A 607 -23.13 -4.01 -14.65
N PRO A 608 -22.35 -4.20 -13.56
CA PRO A 608 -20.90 -4.19 -13.65
C PRO A 608 -20.47 -5.31 -14.61
N VAL A 609 -19.62 -4.96 -15.57
CA VAL A 609 -19.09 -5.97 -16.49
C VAL A 609 -17.85 -6.58 -15.85
N LEU A 610 -17.82 -7.91 -15.87
CA LEU A 610 -16.65 -8.71 -15.52
C LEU A 610 -15.62 -8.55 -16.63
N GLU A 611 -14.93 -7.42 -16.64
CA GLU A 611 -13.77 -7.22 -17.50
C GLU A 611 -12.53 -7.85 -16.83
N ASP A 612 -11.61 -8.36 -17.65
CA ASP A 612 -10.36 -8.98 -17.22
C ASP A 612 -10.43 -10.40 -16.59
N SER A 613 -11.36 -11.25 -17.08
CA SER A 613 -11.31 -12.68 -16.76
C SER A 613 -9.92 -13.25 -17.08
N GLN A 614 -9.27 -13.87 -16.09
CA GLN A 614 -7.90 -14.33 -16.24
C GLN A 614 -7.86 -15.64 -17.02
N ARG A 615 -7.77 -15.49 -18.35
CA ARG A 615 -7.73 -16.57 -19.33
C ARG A 615 -6.42 -17.37 -19.25
N GLU A 616 -5.29 -16.71 -19.45
CA GLU A 616 -3.96 -17.34 -19.52
C GLU A 616 -3.36 -17.63 -18.13
N CYS A 617 -4.07 -18.37 -17.27
CA CYS A 617 -3.72 -18.60 -15.87
C CYS A 617 -3.18 -20.00 -15.55
N LEU A 618 -2.77 -20.20 -14.29
CA LEU A 618 -2.30 -21.49 -13.76
C LEU A 618 -3.48 -22.44 -13.56
N GLU A 619 -3.53 -23.59 -14.23
CA GLU A 619 -4.54 -24.62 -13.94
C GLU A 619 -4.33 -25.14 -12.51
N MET A 620 -5.36 -25.04 -11.66
CA MET A 620 -5.30 -25.46 -10.25
C MET A 620 -5.48 -26.97 -10.05
N THR A 621 -4.83 -27.82 -10.85
CA THR A 621 -4.99 -29.29 -10.80
C THR A 621 -3.76 -30.01 -10.27
N LEU A 622 -3.94 -31.24 -9.78
CA LEU A 622 -2.78 -32.06 -9.38
C LEU A 622 -1.86 -32.39 -10.56
N ALA A 623 -2.42 -32.55 -11.76
CA ALA A 623 -1.67 -32.87 -12.98
C ALA A 623 -0.72 -31.74 -13.42
N SER A 624 -1.18 -30.48 -13.27
CA SER A 624 -0.40 -29.29 -13.62
C SER A 624 0.70 -28.97 -12.59
N GLY A 625 0.66 -29.57 -11.40
CA GLY A 625 1.71 -29.44 -10.39
C GLY A 625 1.26 -28.84 -9.06
N LEU A 626 -0.04 -28.66 -8.80
CA LEU A 626 -0.58 -28.15 -7.54
C LEU A 626 0.06 -28.84 -6.31
N ALA A 627 0.34 -30.14 -6.40
CA ALA A 627 0.95 -30.92 -5.33
C ALA A 627 2.25 -30.31 -4.75
N ALA A 628 3.01 -29.55 -5.56
CA ALA A 628 4.22 -28.89 -5.11
C ALA A 628 3.95 -27.84 -4.00
N LEU A 629 2.75 -27.26 -3.97
CA LEU A 629 2.34 -26.27 -2.96
C LEU A 629 2.06 -26.89 -1.58
N GLY A 630 2.19 -28.22 -1.42
CA GLY A 630 2.02 -28.89 -0.13
C GLY A 630 3.04 -28.43 0.93
N THR A 631 4.12 -27.76 0.55
CA THR A 631 5.09 -27.15 1.49
C THR A 631 4.56 -25.89 2.18
N LEU A 632 3.48 -25.28 1.69
CA LEU A 632 2.91 -24.03 2.20
C LEU A 632 2.02 -24.27 3.44
N GLN A 633 2.60 -24.85 4.48
CA GLN A 633 1.89 -25.31 5.68
C GLN A 633 1.23 -24.17 6.49
N LYS A 634 1.64 -22.92 6.26
CA LYS A 634 1.12 -21.71 6.92
C LYS A 634 0.03 -20.99 6.14
N LEU A 635 -0.37 -21.55 5.00
CA LEU A 635 -1.34 -20.93 4.11
C LEU A 635 -2.72 -20.94 4.77
N LYS A 636 -3.27 -19.75 4.98
CA LYS A 636 -4.57 -19.50 5.62
C LYS A 636 -5.63 -19.12 4.60
N HIS A 637 -5.26 -18.32 3.61
CA HIS A 637 -6.19 -17.66 2.71
C HIS A 637 -5.76 -17.89 1.26
N VAL A 638 -6.65 -18.48 0.46
CA VAL A 638 -6.40 -18.77 -0.96
C VAL A 638 -7.50 -18.20 -1.83
N ASN A 639 -7.18 -17.32 -2.78
CA ASN A 639 -8.15 -16.75 -3.70
C ASN A 639 -7.85 -17.16 -5.15
N LEU A 640 -8.82 -17.87 -5.73
CA LEU A 640 -8.84 -18.40 -7.09
C LEU A 640 -10.02 -17.86 -7.92
N GLN A 641 -10.80 -16.90 -7.40
CA GLN A 641 -11.94 -16.30 -8.12
C GLN A 641 -11.46 -15.50 -9.33
N GLY A 642 -12.20 -15.57 -10.44
CA GLY A 642 -11.86 -14.92 -11.70
C GLY A 642 -10.75 -15.60 -12.50
N MET A 643 -10.17 -16.69 -11.97
CA MET A 643 -9.33 -17.57 -12.78
C MET A 643 -10.24 -18.43 -13.65
N PHE A 644 -10.12 -18.27 -14.97
CA PHE A 644 -10.98 -19.02 -15.89
C PHE A 644 -10.51 -20.47 -15.98
N PHE A 645 -11.02 -21.31 -15.08
CA PHE A 645 -10.89 -22.75 -15.19
C PHE A 645 -12.15 -23.32 -15.81
N TYR A 646 -12.00 -24.13 -16.85
CA TYR A 646 -13.12 -24.92 -17.36
C TYR A 646 -13.68 -25.75 -16.19
N LYS A 647 -14.97 -25.58 -15.89
CA LYS A 647 -15.67 -26.16 -14.72
C LYS A 647 -15.39 -27.66 -14.51
N ALA A 648 -14.98 -28.37 -15.54
CA ALA A 648 -14.70 -29.80 -15.49
C ALA A 648 -13.35 -30.20 -14.84
N ARG A 649 -12.34 -29.31 -14.75
CA ARG A 649 -10.98 -29.72 -14.34
C ARG A 649 -10.64 -29.44 -12.88
N PHE A 650 -11.20 -28.39 -12.29
CA PHE A 650 -11.02 -28.09 -10.87
C PHE A 650 -12.11 -28.78 -10.06
N GLY A 651 -11.82 -30.00 -9.63
CA GLY A 651 -12.80 -30.91 -9.04
C GLY A 651 -12.72 -31.03 -7.52
N ALA A 652 -13.54 -31.94 -7.00
CA ALA A 652 -13.51 -32.34 -5.59
C ALA A 652 -12.14 -32.89 -5.14
N GLY A 653 -11.40 -33.57 -6.03
CA GLY A 653 -10.10 -34.16 -5.72
C GLY A 653 -9.03 -33.11 -5.39
N GLU A 654 -8.95 -32.05 -6.18
CA GLU A 654 -8.07 -30.90 -5.92
C GLU A 654 -8.43 -30.21 -4.60
N MET A 655 -9.72 -30.00 -4.36
CA MET A 655 -10.19 -29.32 -3.15
C MET A 655 -9.92 -30.14 -1.89
N GLN A 656 -10.22 -31.45 -1.91
CA GLN A 656 -9.86 -32.38 -0.84
C GLN A 656 -8.36 -32.34 -0.58
N TRP A 657 -7.54 -32.37 -1.63
CA TRP A 657 -6.09 -32.31 -1.48
C TRP A 657 -5.63 -31.02 -0.78
N MET A 658 -6.20 -29.85 -1.15
CA MET A 658 -5.89 -28.57 -0.51
C MET A 658 -6.20 -28.58 0.99
N VAL A 659 -7.37 -29.07 1.37
CA VAL A 659 -7.81 -29.18 2.77
C VAL A 659 -6.89 -30.12 3.57
N ASP A 660 -6.49 -31.24 2.97
CA ASP A 660 -5.64 -32.24 3.63
C ASP A 660 -4.19 -31.74 3.85
N HIS A 661 -3.68 -30.88 2.96
CA HIS A 661 -2.26 -30.49 2.95
C HIS A 661 -1.98 -29.10 3.54
N TRP A 662 -3.00 -28.26 3.71
CA TRP A 662 -2.87 -26.93 4.30
C TRP A 662 -3.59 -26.86 5.66
N PRO A 663 -2.92 -27.27 6.76
CA PRO A 663 -3.57 -27.44 8.07
C PRO A 663 -4.01 -26.12 8.72
N GLU A 664 -3.45 -24.99 8.31
CA GLU A 664 -3.85 -23.65 8.78
C GLU A 664 -4.90 -22.99 7.86
N LEU A 665 -5.46 -23.70 6.88
CA LEU A 665 -6.40 -23.13 5.93
C LEU A 665 -7.67 -22.65 6.64
N GLU A 666 -8.00 -21.38 6.43
CA GLU A 666 -9.15 -20.69 7.02
C GLU A 666 -10.18 -20.32 5.95
N ARG A 667 -9.73 -19.90 4.76
CA ARG A 667 -10.61 -19.41 3.69
C ARG A 667 -10.11 -19.77 2.29
N ILE A 668 -11.03 -20.23 1.44
CA ILE A 668 -10.85 -20.44 0.02
C ILE A 668 -11.94 -19.67 -0.73
N TRP A 669 -11.53 -18.80 -1.65
CA TRP A 669 -12.43 -18.17 -2.61
C TRP A 669 -12.24 -18.85 -3.96
N VAL A 670 -13.32 -19.40 -4.51
CA VAL A 670 -13.34 -20.08 -5.81
C VAL A 670 -14.68 -19.80 -6.49
N ASP A 671 -14.69 -19.77 -7.81
CA ASP A 671 -15.91 -19.61 -8.60
C ASP A 671 -16.78 -20.88 -8.57
N PHE A 672 -18.03 -20.75 -9.02
CA PHE A 672 -19.00 -21.85 -9.03
C PHE A 672 -18.53 -23.03 -9.91
N GLY A 673 -18.56 -24.24 -9.34
CA GLY A 673 -18.20 -25.49 -10.01
C GLY A 673 -18.07 -26.66 -9.03
N PRO A 674 -17.61 -27.85 -9.50
CA PRO A 674 -17.55 -29.06 -8.67
C PRO A 674 -16.68 -28.91 -7.42
N GLY A 675 -15.55 -28.20 -7.51
CA GLY A 675 -14.72 -27.90 -6.33
C GLY A 675 -15.41 -27.00 -5.31
N HIS A 676 -16.19 -26.01 -5.76
CA HIS A 676 -16.99 -25.14 -4.90
C HIS A 676 -18.14 -25.91 -4.22
N GLU A 677 -18.89 -26.71 -4.99
CA GLU A 677 -19.96 -27.57 -4.48
C GLU A 677 -19.44 -28.52 -3.40
N TRP A 678 -18.30 -29.16 -3.66
CA TRP A 678 -17.65 -30.04 -2.69
C TRP A 678 -17.26 -29.28 -1.41
N LEU A 679 -16.67 -28.09 -1.54
CA LEU A 679 -16.28 -27.26 -0.40
C LEU A 679 -17.49 -26.85 0.44
N GLN A 680 -18.59 -26.47 -0.20
CA GLN A 680 -19.85 -26.10 0.46
C GLN A 680 -20.47 -27.29 1.21
N GLU A 681 -20.41 -28.50 0.64
CA GLU A 681 -20.96 -29.71 1.25
C GLU A 681 -20.11 -30.20 2.44
N HIS A 682 -18.78 -30.23 2.30
CA HIS A 682 -17.88 -30.89 3.25
C HIS A 682 -17.23 -29.92 4.25
N HIS A 683 -16.97 -28.67 3.85
CA HIS A 683 -16.24 -27.68 4.63
C HIS A 683 -16.80 -26.25 4.47
N PRO A 684 -18.09 -25.99 4.76
CA PRO A 684 -18.71 -24.67 4.55
C PRO A 684 -18.03 -23.53 5.33
N GLY A 685 -17.36 -23.84 6.45
CA GLY A 685 -16.59 -22.85 7.22
C GLY A 685 -15.30 -22.35 6.54
N LEU A 686 -14.81 -23.09 5.53
CA LEU A 686 -13.66 -22.69 4.71
C LEU A 686 -14.07 -21.89 3.49
N GLN A 687 -15.35 -21.90 3.13
CA GLN A 687 -15.85 -21.10 2.02
C GLN A 687 -15.71 -19.63 2.38
N GLY A 688 -14.84 -18.92 1.67
CA GLY A 688 -14.84 -17.47 1.73
C GLY A 688 -16.22 -17.01 1.30
N GLN A 689 -16.89 -16.20 2.14
CA GLN A 689 -18.06 -15.50 1.64
C GLN A 689 -17.63 -14.76 0.38
N PRO A 690 -18.41 -14.83 -0.72
CA PRO A 690 -18.24 -13.89 -1.82
C PRO A 690 -18.15 -12.54 -1.13
N MET A 691 -17.01 -11.85 -1.25
CA MET A 691 -16.85 -10.60 -0.53
C MET A 691 -18.05 -9.74 -0.90
N ASP A 692 -18.72 -9.16 0.12
CA ASP A 692 -20.09 -8.61 0.13
C ASP A 692 -20.40 -7.51 -0.92
N LEU A 693 -19.63 -7.39 -2.01
CA LEU A 693 -19.81 -6.44 -3.09
C LEU A 693 -21.20 -6.53 -3.74
N TRP A 694 -21.77 -7.73 -3.90
CA TRP A 694 -23.15 -7.85 -4.41
C TRP A 694 -24.20 -7.27 -3.45
N ASN A 695 -23.94 -7.30 -2.15
CA ASN A 695 -24.87 -6.76 -1.15
C ASN A 695 -24.81 -5.23 -1.10
N HIS A 696 -23.69 -4.59 -1.43
CA HIS A 696 -23.60 -3.12 -1.44
C HIS A 696 -24.21 -2.47 -2.68
N VAL A 697 -24.08 -3.09 -3.86
CA VAL A 697 -24.70 -2.59 -5.10
C VAL A 697 -26.24 -2.65 -5.02
N SER A 698 -26.79 -3.61 -4.28
CA SER A 698 -28.24 -3.80 -4.16
C SER A 698 -28.94 -2.71 -3.32
N PHE A 699 -28.23 -1.95 -2.48
CA PHE A 699 -28.82 -0.99 -1.53
C PHE A 699 -28.78 0.48 -2.00
N GLN A 700 -28.25 0.78 -3.19
CA GLN A 700 -28.25 2.14 -3.76
C GLN A 700 -29.28 2.36 -4.88
N LEU A 701 -30.16 1.38 -5.15
CA LEU A 701 -31.18 1.44 -6.19
C LEU A 701 -32.63 1.54 -5.64
N ASP A 702 -32.80 1.82 -4.35
CA ASP A 702 -34.10 2.11 -3.70
C ASP A 702 -34.26 3.57 -3.26
#